data_AF-A0A850QZJ4-F1
#
_entry.id   AF-A0A850QZJ4-F1
#
_cell.length_a   1.000
_cell.length_b   1.000
_cell.length_c   1.000
_cell.angle_alpha   90.00
_cell.angle_beta   90.00
_cell.angle_gamma   90.00
#
_symmetry.space_group_name_H-M   'P 1'
#
loop_
_entity.id
_entity.type
_entity.pdbx_description
1 polymer ?
#
loop_
_entity_poly.entity_id
_entity_poly.type
_entity_poly.pdbx_seq_one_letter_code
_entity_poly.pdbx_strand_id
1 'polypeptide(L)'
;MTHILKYSAIAFILSSSASVAATNCDIAQLAHVPDKASVIEHADNVCMQTWFHPDKASINSVFSEEQMVLIANALNTKIAAYQGDEVSATEIYYLSEYVRAAYYVNYYNSTVIAPYSHALNLRFTTAINRFLQSPYALTASQHNMNALGSLTSLVDSVRVLPENLPTLMTLLPTLNKDNAENSTYVEALNNIFRALNGSSSDKGVQDYLSHHLEVLEQLHQFIISNDWALKTHAAVVVSNAARELSRLLKIQDPAIKNKILTIQEDLLARYPLGGENDSIWVGIAEMVGYYAPDKQQQLGLSDAKLRLEQHILPMTFRCEGPATVRAQKMTQEQAIEVCAALNQKEQDFHSLITSASNPVNDDLNDHVEVIVFDSNYDYTVYSNFLFGNTTNNGGQYLEGNPSDLHNIARFVAYRNTSADGYSVWNLEHEYVHYLDGRYNQYGDFNYNLQHGFVVWWLEGFAEYMHYGNSYTDAIALGQERTYSLSEVLATTYSHDTNRIYRWGYLAVRFLFDNAPDQVEQLLQLSRQGHYTQWAALVQKLGLQYNEEFATWLTTLKAPTTPSHSNKSVITLTAETPVELSGAKYSEQLFAITVPKHVTEFSVSLSGGDYGDAELYASFNQVAHYYNYQLTDARSGNNERIRFATDEQGFVKPGVYYFSVAGRSAYEHVVLNTEMKTAESTQTAYQADDLSPITLQADTHTNITVNKERYMVYFVPKGHHNVRVWVTPKDQKQDNQGNVDLYFGKKTWPVLEQYDLVSQRSDSYEYLETKVDGGHFVFLMLNAKNPHNTMDVYVTSN
;
A
#
# COMPACT_ATOMS: atom_id res chain seq x y z
N MET A 1 -18.74 -2.88 -68.56
CA MET A 1 -17.85 -3.85 -69.24
C MET A 1 -16.52 -3.81 -68.51
N THR A 2 -16.29 -4.73 -67.56
CA THR A 2 -15.41 -5.93 -67.71
C THR A 2 -13.93 -5.55 -67.64
N HIS A 3 -13.04 -6.13 -66.83
CA HIS A 3 -12.97 -7.36 -66.04
C HIS A 3 -11.92 -7.14 -64.92
N ILE A 4 -12.14 -7.57 -63.67
CA ILE A 4 -11.64 -8.83 -63.06
C ILE A 4 -10.11 -9.04 -63.23
N LEU A 5 -9.39 -9.09 -62.10
CA LEU A 5 -8.49 -10.21 -61.77
C LEU A 5 -8.30 -10.32 -60.25
N LYS A 6 -8.53 -11.54 -59.77
CA LYS A 6 -8.53 -12.03 -58.39
C LYS A 6 -7.11 -12.34 -57.92
N TYR A 7 -6.83 -12.15 -56.64
CA TYR A 7 -6.04 -13.10 -55.85
C TYR A 7 -6.73 -13.33 -54.49
N SER A 8 -6.69 -14.60 -54.07
CA SER A 8 -7.54 -15.24 -53.08
C SER A 8 -7.30 -14.81 -51.63
N ALA A 9 -8.40 -14.89 -50.87
CA ALA A 9 -8.44 -14.81 -49.42
C ALA A 9 -7.72 -15.99 -48.74
N ILE A 10 -6.92 -15.68 -47.72
CA ILE A 10 -6.62 -16.58 -46.61
C ILE A 10 -7.07 -15.83 -45.36
N ALA A 11 -8.15 -16.34 -44.76
CA ALA A 11 -8.60 -15.92 -43.44
C ALA A 11 -7.59 -16.41 -42.41
N PHE A 12 -6.90 -15.48 -41.76
CA PHE A 12 -6.19 -15.78 -40.52
C PHE A 12 -7.22 -15.76 -39.39
N ILE A 13 -7.46 -16.96 -38.85
CA ILE A 13 -8.15 -17.18 -37.58
C ILE A 13 -7.37 -16.43 -36.51
N LEU A 14 -7.99 -15.40 -35.95
CA LEU A 14 -7.57 -14.81 -34.68
C LEU A 14 -7.63 -15.91 -33.63
N SER A 15 -6.48 -16.50 -33.31
CA SER A 15 -6.31 -17.21 -32.06
C SER A 15 -6.40 -16.15 -30.97
N SER A 16 -7.58 -16.03 -30.37
CA SER A 16 -7.76 -15.42 -29.06
C SER A 16 -6.77 -16.11 -28.12
N SER A 17 -5.67 -15.41 -27.79
CA SER A 17 -4.89 -15.72 -26.61
C SER A 17 -5.86 -15.79 -25.46
N ALA A 18 -5.96 -16.97 -24.85
CA ALA A 18 -6.86 -17.22 -23.75
C ALA A 18 -6.69 -16.13 -22.69
N SER A 19 -7.77 -15.38 -22.47
CA SER A 19 -8.04 -14.76 -21.19
C SER A 19 -7.75 -15.82 -20.14
N VAL A 20 -6.77 -15.58 -19.27
CA VAL A 20 -6.79 -16.21 -17.95
C VAL A 20 -8.17 -15.86 -17.39
N ALA A 21 -8.93 -16.87 -16.98
CA ALA A 21 -10.30 -16.67 -16.50
C ALA A 21 -10.30 -15.56 -15.43
N ALA A 22 -11.14 -14.54 -15.62
CA ALA A 22 -11.42 -13.58 -14.55
C ALA A 22 -11.85 -14.39 -13.32
N THR A 23 -11.12 -14.24 -12.22
CA THR A 23 -11.48 -14.82 -10.94
C THR A 23 -12.83 -14.25 -10.52
N ASN A 24 -13.83 -15.11 -10.30
CA ASN A 24 -15.23 -14.77 -9.96
C ASN A 24 -15.42 -14.02 -8.61
N CYS A 25 -14.39 -13.32 -8.12
CA CYS A 25 -14.32 -12.72 -6.79
C CYS A 25 -14.46 -11.19 -6.78
N ASP A 26 -14.57 -10.51 -7.92
CA ASP A 26 -14.93 -9.09 -7.92
C ASP A 26 -16.36 -8.89 -7.41
N ILE A 27 -16.65 -7.71 -6.83
CA ILE A 27 -17.93 -7.48 -6.16
C ILE A 27 -19.15 -7.59 -7.07
N ALA A 28 -19.00 -7.29 -8.37
CA ALA A 28 -20.08 -7.39 -9.35
C ALA A 28 -20.36 -8.85 -9.70
N GLN A 29 -19.32 -9.67 -9.80
CA GLN A 29 -19.44 -11.11 -10.05
C GLN A 29 -19.96 -11.87 -8.83
N LEU A 30 -19.49 -11.53 -7.62
CA LEU A 30 -19.94 -12.14 -6.36
C LEU A 30 -21.46 -12.04 -6.16
N ALA A 31 -22.10 -10.98 -6.66
CA ALA A 31 -23.55 -10.81 -6.62
C ALA A 31 -24.32 -11.99 -7.25
N HIS A 32 -23.69 -12.72 -8.16
CA HIS A 32 -24.27 -13.84 -8.90
C HIS A 32 -23.78 -15.21 -8.43
N VAL A 33 -22.87 -15.26 -7.44
CA VAL A 33 -22.34 -16.51 -6.88
C VAL A 33 -23.23 -16.98 -5.72
N PRO A 34 -23.77 -18.22 -5.76
CA PRO A 34 -24.56 -18.76 -4.65
C PRO A 34 -23.72 -19.03 -3.39
N ASP A 35 -22.57 -19.69 -3.55
CA ASP A 35 -21.62 -19.96 -2.46
C ASP A 35 -20.48 -18.95 -2.52
N LYS A 36 -20.71 -17.76 -1.96
CA LYS A 36 -19.73 -16.67 -1.96
C LYS A 36 -18.51 -17.01 -1.11
N ALA A 37 -18.69 -17.76 -0.02
CA ALA A 37 -17.62 -18.06 0.93
C ALA A 37 -16.47 -18.80 0.25
N SER A 38 -16.75 -19.85 -0.53
CA SER A 38 -15.70 -20.62 -1.22
C SER A 38 -14.92 -19.81 -2.25
N VAL A 39 -15.53 -18.77 -2.82
CA VAL A 39 -14.86 -17.84 -3.73
C VAL A 39 -14.02 -16.81 -2.96
N ILE A 40 -14.57 -16.24 -1.88
CA ILE A 40 -13.90 -15.23 -1.05
C ILE A 40 -12.64 -15.81 -0.38
N GLU A 41 -12.70 -17.05 0.10
CA GLU A 41 -11.57 -17.74 0.74
C GLU A 41 -10.32 -17.81 -0.15
N HIS A 42 -10.51 -17.78 -1.47
CA HIS A 42 -9.45 -17.87 -2.49
C HIS A 42 -9.27 -16.57 -3.28
N ALA A 43 -9.74 -15.44 -2.73
CA ALA A 43 -9.61 -14.14 -3.36
C ALA A 43 -8.16 -13.63 -3.39
N ASP A 44 -7.97 -12.50 -4.05
CA ASP A 44 -6.73 -11.74 -4.03
C ASP A 44 -6.99 -10.27 -3.65
N ASN A 45 -5.92 -9.48 -3.53
CA ASN A 45 -6.00 -8.05 -3.20
C ASN A 45 -6.77 -7.24 -4.25
N VAL A 46 -6.74 -7.65 -5.52
CA VAL A 46 -7.46 -6.96 -6.60
C VAL A 46 -8.96 -7.14 -6.40
N CYS A 47 -9.42 -8.37 -6.16
CA CYS A 47 -10.80 -8.66 -5.81
C CYS A 47 -11.24 -7.94 -4.53
N MET A 48 -10.42 -8.02 -3.48
CA MET A 48 -10.71 -7.41 -2.18
C MET A 48 -11.01 -5.90 -2.29
N GLN A 49 -10.22 -5.16 -3.07
CA GLN A 49 -10.41 -3.72 -3.26
C GLN A 49 -11.79 -3.39 -3.86
N THR A 50 -12.32 -4.24 -4.74
CA THR A 50 -13.64 -4.01 -5.35
C THR A 50 -14.77 -4.09 -4.33
N TRP A 51 -14.62 -4.86 -3.24
CA TRP A 51 -15.70 -5.12 -2.27
C TRP A 51 -16.15 -3.86 -1.52
N PHE A 52 -15.29 -2.85 -1.41
CA PHE A 52 -15.58 -1.59 -0.74
C PHE A 52 -16.37 -0.60 -1.62
N HIS A 53 -16.50 -0.90 -2.92
CA HIS A 53 -17.14 -0.02 -3.90
C HIS A 53 -18.19 -0.73 -4.76
N PRO A 54 -19.20 -1.40 -4.16
CA PRO A 54 -20.28 -2.02 -4.92
C PRO A 54 -21.19 -0.98 -5.57
N ASP A 55 -21.73 -1.32 -6.73
CA ASP A 55 -22.90 -0.62 -7.27
C ASP A 55 -24.08 -0.71 -6.29
N LYS A 56 -24.82 0.39 -6.12
CA LYS A 56 -25.96 0.45 -5.19
C LYS A 56 -26.98 -0.67 -5.41
N ALA A 57 -27.15 -1.11 -6.66
CA ALA A 57 -28.07 -2.18 -7.02
C ALA A 57 -27.62 -3.57 -6.54
N SER A 58 -26.31 -3.82 -6.36
CA SER A 58 -25.78 -5.12 -5.94
C SER A 58 -25.69 -5.28 -4.43
N ILE A 59 -25.65 -4.18 -3.65
CA ILE A 59 -25.43 -4.18 -2.19
C ILE A 59 -26.24 -5.24 -1.45
N ASN A 60 -27.56 -5.32 -1.65
CA ASN A 60 -28.39 -6.29 -0.93
C ASN A 60 -28.10 -7.75 -1.30
N SER A 61 -27.63 -8.02 -2.53
CA SER A 61 -27.31 -9.37 -2.98
C SER A 61 -25.99 -9.91 -2.41
N VAL A 62 -25.04 -9.01 -2.11
CA VAL A 62 -23.70 -9.36 -1.59
C VAL A 62 -23.60 -9.21 -0.08
N PHE A 63 -24.27 -8.22 0.49
CA PHE A 63 -24.07 -7.81 1.88
C PHE A 63 -25.31 -7.93 2.78
N SER A 64 -26.40 -8.58 2.35
CA SER A 64 -27.53 -8.81 3.28
C SER A 64 -27.11 -9.59 4.53
N GLU A 65 -27.84 -9.40 5.64
CA GLU A 65 -27.56 -10.11 6.90
C GLU A 65 -27.53 -11.64 6.72
N GLU A 66 -28.40 -12.20 5.86
CA GLU A 66 -28.38 -13.62 5.53
C GLU A 66 -27.03 -14.06 4.93
N GLN A 67 -26.49 -13.28 3.98
CA GLN A 67 -25.17 -13.55 3.41
C GLN A 67 -24.08 -13.43 4.48
N MET A 68 -24.14 -12.40 5.32
CA MET A 68 -23.16 -12.22 6.41
C MET A 68 -23.21 -13.34 7.45
N VAL A 69 -24.37 -13.93 7.72
CA VAL A 69 -24.48 -15.12 8.56
C VAL A 69 -23.76 -16.32 7.94
N LEU A 70 -23.85 -16.51 6.62
CA LEU A 70 -23.12 -17.57 5.91
C LEU A 70 -21.60 -17.34 5.98
N ILE A 71 -21.14 -16.11 5.74
CA ILE A 71 -19.73 -15.73 5.87
C ILE A 71 -19.23 -15.93 7.30
N ALA A 72 -20.01 -15.52 8.30
CA ALA A 72 -19.67 -15.75 9.71
C ALA A 72 -19.52 -17.25 10.03
N ASN A 73 -20.37 -18.10 9.48
CA ASN A 73 -20.27 -19.55 9.67
C ASN A 73 -19.02 -20.15 8.99
N ALA A 74 -18.70 -19.70 7.76
CA ALA A 74 -17.48 -20.10 7.06
C ALA A 74 -16.23 -19.69 7.84
N LEU A 75 -16.16 -18.42 8.26
CA LEU A 75 -15.06 -17.89 9.07
C LEU A 75 -14.88 -18.66 10.39
N ASN A 76 -15.97 -18.92 11.12
CA ASN A 76 -15.92 -19.72 12.34
C ASN A 76 -15.43 -21.16 12.07
N THR A 77 -15.78 -21.74 10.93
CA THR A 77 -15.34 -23.10 10.53
C THR A 77 -13.85 -23.12 10.22
N LYS A 78 -13.33 -22.12 9.50
CA LYS A 78 -11.88 -22.00 9.22
C LYS A 78 -11.07 -21.79 10.49
N ILE A 79 -11.50 -20.85 11.35
CA ILE A 79 -10.85 -20.61 12.65
C ILE A 79 -10.90 -21.85 13.54
N ALA A 80 -11.94 -22.69 13.43
CA ALA A 80 -12.03 -23.92 14.18
C ALA A 80 -10.97 -24.97 13.81
N ALA A 81 -10.60 -25.01 12.53
CA ALA A 81 -9.63 -25.94 11.98
C ALA A 81 -8.20 -25.39 11.92
N TYR A 82 -8.03 -24.07 12.15
CA TYR A 82 -6.77 -23.36 12.02
C TYR A 82 -5.67 -23.90 12.95
N GLN A 83 -4.55 -24.32 12.35
CA GLN A 83 -3.38 -24.84 13.06
C GLN A 83 -2.11 -24.01 12.79
N GLY A 84 -2.25 -22.75 12.39
CA GLY A 84 -1.13 -21.87 12.07
C GLY A 84 -0.61 -22.00 10.64
N ASP A 85 -1.27 -22.78 9.79
CA ASP A 85 -0.90 -22.92 8.38
C ASP A 85 -1.29 -21.68 7.56
N GLU A 86 -0.46 -21.34 6.58
CA GLU A 86 -0.62 -20.12 5.77
C GLU A 86 -1.89 -20.11 4.90
N VAL A 87 -2.35 -21.29 4.48
CA VAL A 87 -3.57 -21.45 3.67
C VAL A 87 -4.78 -21.02 4.49
N SER A 88 -4.98 -21.65 5.65
CA SER A 88 -6.08 -21.30 6.55
C SER A 88 -5.99 -19.84 7.01
N ALA A 89 -4.78 -19.32 7.25
CA ALA A 89 -4.58 -17.91 7.60
C ALA A 89 -5.03 -16.96 6.49
N THR A 90 -4.72 -17.29 5.24
CA THR A 90 -5.12 -16.50 4.06
C THR A 90 -6.63 -16.53 3.86
N GLU A 91 -7.27 -17.70 4.02
CA GLU A 91 -8.72 -17.84 3.95
C GLU A 91 -9.42 -17.03 5.05
N ILE A 92 -8.90 -17.08 6.28
CA ILE A 92 -9.39 -16.27 7.42
C ILE A 92 -9.25 -14.78 7.12
N TYR A 93 -8.11 -14.36 6.57
CA TYR A 93 -7.85 -12.98 6.20
C TYR A 93 -8.90 -12.46 5.20
N TYR A 94 -9.11 -13.13 4.06
CA TYR A 94 -10.06 -12.65 3.05
C TYR A 94 -11.51 -12.71 3.51
N LEU A 95 -11.91 -13.73 4.26
CA LEU A 95 -13.24 -13.77 4.88
C LEU A 95 -13.44 -12.59 5.84
N SER A 96 -12.43 -12.27 6.66
CA SER A 96 -12.48 -11.13 7.59
C SER A 96 -12.53 -9.78 6.85
N GLU A 97 -11.72 -9.59 5.80
CA GLU A 97 -11.75 -8.37 4.98
C GLU A 97 -13.07 -8.19 4.23
N TYR A 98 -13.71 -9.28 3.78
CA TYR A 98 -15.05 -9.20 3.19
C TYR A 98 -16.10 -8.71 4.19
N VAL A 99 -16.01 -9.14 5.46
CA VAL A 99 -16.88 -8.62 6.52
C VAL A 99 -16.59 -7.15 6.77
N ARG A 100 -15.32 -6.72 6.81
CA ARG A 100 -14.98 -5.29 6.94
C ARG A 100 -15.59 -4.45 5.82
N ALA A 101 -15.50 -4.92 4.56
CA ALA A 101 -16.14 -4.27 3.42
C ALA A 101 -17.66 -4.17 3.60
N ALA A 102 -18.31 -5.25 4.06
CA ALA A 102 -19.75 -5.28 4.29
C ALA A 102 -20.22 -4.25 5.34
N TYR A 103 -19.49 -4.08 6.44
CA TYR A 103 -19.82 -3.07 7.47
C TYR A 103 -19.48 -1.65 7.04
N TYR A 104 -18.38 -1.46 6.29
CA TYR A 104 -18.06 -0.17 5.67
C TYR A 104 -19.17 0.28 4.72
N VAL A 105 -19.58 -0.58 3.79
CA VAL A 105 -20.65 -0.28 2.82
C VAL A 105 -21.98 -0.04 3.53
N ASN A 106 -22.31 -0.83 4.56
CA ASN A 106 -23.53 -0.65 5.36
C ASN A 106 -23.59 0.74 5.99
N TYR A 107 -22.48 1.21 6.59
CA TYR A 107 -22.38 2.52 7.24
C TYR A 107 -22.71 3.67 6.28
N TYR A 108 -22.18 3.64 5.06
CA TYR A 108 -22.38 4.71 4.06
C TYR A 108 -23.67 4.55 3.23
N ASN A 109 -24.36 3.41 3.32
CA ASN A 109 -25.55 3.10 2.50
C ASN A 109 -26.76 2.67 3.35
N SER A 110 -26.95 3.29 4.52
CA SER A 110 -28.07 3.00 5.44
C SER A 110 -29.48 3.19 4.85
N THR A 111 -29.60 3.85 3.70
CA THR A 111 -30.85 3.97 2.94
C THR A 111 -31.12 2.79 1.99
N VAL A 112 -30.09 1.99 1.68
CA VAL A 112 -30.15 0.86 0.74
C VAL A 112 -30.16 -0.48 1.46
N ILE A 113 -29.43 -0.59 2.57
CA ILE A 113 -29.31 -1.81 3.37
C ILE A 113 -29.53 -1.51 4.85
N ALA A 114 -30.28 -2.38 5.53
CA ALA A 114 -30.56 -2.24 6.95
C ALA A 114 -29.29 -2.50 7.80
N PRO A 115 -29.14 -1.85 8.97
CA PRO A 115 -28.07 -2.17 9.91
C PRO A 115 -28.11 -3.65 10.31
N TYR A 116 -26.93 -4.26 10.47
CA TYR A 116 -26.81 -5.63 10.93
C TYR A 116 -27.27 -5.81 12.38
N SER A 117 -27.88 -6.96 12.66
CA SER A 117 -28.33 -7.28 14.01
C SER A 117 -27.17 -7.51 14.99
N HIS A 118 -27.44 -7.22 16.27
CA HIS A 118 -26.51 -7.55 17.35
C HIS A 118 -26.18 -9.05 17.40
N ALA A 119 -27.13 -9.92 17.03
CA ALA A 119 -26.90 -11.36 16.99
C ALA A 119 -25.84 -11.75 15.93
N LEU A 120 -25.80 -11.06 14.78
CA LEU A 120 -24.74 -11.25 13.79
C LEU A 120 -23.40 -10.75 14.33
N ASN A 121 -23.36 -9.56 14.94
CA ASN A 121 -22.14 -9.01 15.53
C ASN A 121 -21.51 -10.00 16.55
N LEU A 122 -22.33 -10.63 17.41
CA LEU A 122 -21.85 -11.64 18.38
C LEU A 122 -21.28 -12.93 17.73
N ARG A 123 -21.68 -13.26 16.50
CA ARG A 123 -21.06 -14.38 15.76
C ARG A 123 -19.64 -14.04 15.34
N PHE A 124 -19.39 -12.80 14.94
CA PHE A 124 -18.03 -12.32 14.65
C PHE A 124 -17.21 -12.16 15.92
N THR A 125 -17.79 -11.70 17.03
CA THR A 125 -17.14 -11.72 18.35
C THR A 125 -16.62 -13.11 18.71
N THR A 126 -17.44 -14.14 18.50
CA THR A 126 -17.07 -15.54 18.77
C THR A 126 -15.89 -15.98 17.90
N ALA A 127 -15.93 -15.67 16.60
CA ALA A 127 -14.84 -15.96 15.67
C ALA A 127 -13.52 -15.29 16.10
N ILE A 128 -13.57 -13.99 16.38
CA ILE A 128 -12.41 -13.19 16.77
C ILE A 128 -11.80 -13.73 18.07
N ASN A 129 -12.61 -13.93 19.12
CA ASN A 129 -12.12 -14.45 20.40
C ASN A 129 -11.51 -15.84 20.24
N ARG A 130 -12.12 -16.72 19.43
CA ARG A 130 -11.60 -18.07 19.18
C ARG A 130 -10.25 -18.04 18.47
N PHE A 131 -10.08 -17.17 17.47
CA PHE A 131 -8.80 -17.03 16.78
C PHE A 131 -7.72 -16.50 17.73
N LEU A 132 -8.01 -15.41 18.44
CA LEU A 132 -7.04 -14.77 19.35
C LEU A 132 -6.61 -15.68 20.52
N GLN A 133 -7.48 -16.58 20.95
CA GLN A 133 -7.18 -17.59 21.98
C GLN A 133 -6.49 -18.84 21.44
N SER A 134 -6.34 -18.96 20.12
CA SER A 134 -5.62 -20.07 19.50
C SER A 134 -4.14 -20.03 19.89
N PRO A 135 -3.50 -21.18 20.21
CA PRO A 135 -2.05 -21.22 20.40
C PRO A 135 -1.26 -20.83 19.14
N TYR A 136 -1.93 -20.76 17.99
CA TYR A 136 -1.38 -20.39 16.69
C TYR A 136 -1.65 -18.93 16.30
N ALA A 137 -2.32 -18.13 17.14
CA ALA A 137 -2.67 -16.73 16.81
C ALA A 137 -1.44 -15.85 16.53
N LEU A 138 -0.31 -16.19 17.16
CA LEU A 138 0.96 -15.46 17.07
C LEU A 138 2.03 -16.20 16.25
N THR A 139 1.65 -17.16 15.41
CA THR A 139 2.57 -17.86 14.51
C THR A 139 3.30 -16.86 13.62
N ALA A 140 4.63 -16.84 13.68
CA ALA A 140 5.47 -15.82 13.06
C ALA A 140 5.64 -16.01 11.54
N SER A 141 4.59 -15.67 10.78
CA SER A 141 4.61 -15.58 9.30
C SER A 141 3.72 -14.43 8.84
N GLN A 142 3.96 -13.91 7.63
CA GLN A 142 3.20 -12.77 7.11
C GLN A 142 1.70 -13.08 6.98
N HIS A 143 1.34 -14.29 6.50
CA HIS A 143 -0.05 -14.70 6.33
C HIS A 143 -0.81 -14.75 7.66
N ASN A 144 -0.17 -15.30 8.69
CA ASN A 144 -0.74 -15.36 10.04
C ASN A 144 -0.86 -13.96 10.68
N MET A 145 0.12 -13.07 10.47
CA MET A 145 0.03 -11.68 10.94
C MET A 145 -1.04 -10.87 10.19
N ASN A 146 -1.26 -11.12 8.90
CA ASN A 146 -2.36 -10.50 8.14
C ASN A 146 -3.73 -10.93 8.70
N ALA A 147 -3.91 -12.23 8.98
CA ALA A 147 -5.13 -12.74 9.60
C ALA A 147 -5.37 -12.12 10.98
N LEU A 148 -4.32 -12.06 11.82
CA LEU A 148 -4.36 -11.40 13.12
C LEU A 148 -4.76 -9.92 12.99
N GLY A 149 -4.08 -9.16 12.13
CA GLY A 149 -4.36 -7.74 11.91
C GLY A 149 -5.77 -7.48 11.39
N SER A 150 -6.27 -8.31 10.47
CA SER A 150 -7.64 -8.20 9.96
C SER A 150 -8.68 -8.46 11.06
N LEU A 151 -8.52 -9.53 11.85
CA LEU A 151 -9.46 -9.89 12.91
C LEU A 151 -9.44 -8.90 14.09
N THR A 152 -8.28 -8.32 14.44
CA THR A 152 -8.24 -7.26 15.46
C THR A 152 -8.91 -5.98 14.95
N SER A 153 -8.75 -5.64 13.66
CA SER A 153 -9.44 -4.50 13.04
C SER A 153 -10.96 -4.71 12.94
N LEU A 154 -11.40 -5.97 12.79
CA LEU A 154 -12.80 -6.32 12.68
C LEU A 154 -13.61 -5.96 13.94
N VAL A 155 -12.98 -5.94 15.12
CA VAL A 155 -13.63 -5.57 16.40
C VAL A 155 -14.25 -4.17 16.35
N ASP A 156 -13.51 -3.18 15.82
CA ASP A 156 -14.03 -1.81 15.64
C ASP A 156 -15.08 -1.77 14.53
N SER A 157 -14.84 -2.49 13.43
CA SER A 157 -15.73 -2.52 12.26
C SER A 157 -17.13 -3.02 12.61
N VAL A 158 -17.24 -4.08 13.43
CA VAL A 158 -18.53 -4.67 13.83
C VAL A 158 -19.05 -4.17 15.19
N ARG A 159 -18.35 -3.22 15.82
CA ARG A 159 -18.75 -2.52 17.07
C ARG A 159 -18.99 -3.47 18.26
N VAL A 160 -18.03 -4.35 18.56
CA VAL A 160 -18.12 -5.40 19.60
C VAL A 160 -16.97 -5.33 20.61
N LEU A 161 -16.44 -4.14 20.84
CA LEU A 161 -15.30 -3.96 21.72
C LEU A 161 -15.52 -4.54 23.14
N PRO A 162 -16.66 -4.32 23.83
CA PRO A 162 -16.86 -4.85 25.18
C PRO A 162 -16.65 -6.37 25.28
N GLU A 163 -17.13 -7.13 24.29
CA GLU A 163 -17.09 -8.59 24.27
C GLU A 163 -15.74 -9.16 23.82
N ASN A 164 -14.92 -8.36 23.12
CA ASN A 164 -13.60 -8.77 22.64
C ASN A 164 -12.43 -8.19 23.46
N LEU A 165 -12.65 -7.12 24.22
CA LEU A 165 -11.60 -6.38 24.93
C LEU A 165 -10.77 -7.26 25.88
N PRO A 166 -11.33 -8.15 26.73
CA PRO A 166 -10.52 -9.04 27.56
C PRO A 166 -9.48 -9.84 26.78
N THR A 167 -9.86 -10.34 25.60
CA THR A 167 -9.00 -11.17 24.76
C THR A 167 -7.97 -10.30 24.03
N LEU A 168 -8.37 -9.15 23.49
CA LEU A 168 -7.45 -8.20 22.88
C LEU A 168 -6.35 -7.75 23.85
N MET A 169 -6.70 -7.47 25.11
CA MET A 169 -5.74 -7.03 26.11
C MET A 169 -4.65 -8.06 26.41
N THR A 170 -4.90 -9.36 26.17
CA THR A 170 -3.87 -10.41 26.33
C THR A 170 -2.76 -10.37 25.28
N LEU A 171 -2.94 -9.62 24.18
CA LEU A 171 -1.90 -9.41 23.16
C LEU A 171 -0.87 -8.36 23.60
N LEU A 172 -1.23 -7.41 24.47
CA LEU A 172 -0.31 -6.34 24.87
C LEU A 172 0.96 -6.88 25.56
N PRO A 173 0.89 -7.85 26.51
CA PRO A 173 2.08 -8.40 27.14
C PRO A 173 2.95 -9.26 26.22
N THR A 174 2.50 -9.61 25.01
CA THR A 174 3.28 -10.44 24.09
C THR A 174 4.27 -9.63 23.27
N LEU A 175 4.16 -8.29 23.25
CA LEU A 175 5.16 -7.41 22.62
C LEU A 175 6.55 -7.61 23.24
N ASN A 176 7.53 -7.88 22.40
CA ASN A 176 8.93 -8.04 22.75
C ASN A 176 9.81 -7.57 21.58
N LYS A 177 11.13 -7.56 21.76
CA LYS A 177 12.06 -7.04 20.75
C LYS A 177 12.01 -7.79 19.42
N ASP A 178 11.69 -9.08 19.43
CA ASP A 178 11.71 -9.90 18.22
C ASP A 178 10.46 -9.66 17.37
N ASN A 179 9.27 -9.66 17.99
CA ASN A 179 8.02 -9.41 17.25
C ASN A 179 7.76 -7.93 17.00
N ALA A 180 8.42 -7.03 17.73
CA ALA A 180 8.38 -5.60 17.43
C ALA A 180 8.86 -5.31 16.01
N GLU A 181 9.83 -6.06 15.47
CA GLU A 181 10.34 -5.88 14.10
C GLU A 181 9.33 -6.19 12.99
N ASN A 182 8.21 -6.83 13.33
CA ASN A 182 7.15 -7.10 12.38
C ASN A 182 6.11 -5.96 12.39
N SER A 183 6.15 -5.11 11.37
CA SER A 183 5.23 -3.97 11.23
C SER A 183 3.74 -4.37 11.22
N THR A 184 3.41 -5.54 10.69
CA THR A 184 2.02 -6.05 10.66
C THR A 184 1.55 -6.45 12.05
N TYR A 185 2.42 -7.05 12.87
CA TYR A 185 2.13 -7.34 14.26
C TYR A 185 1.97 -6.07 15.11
N VAL A 186 2.89 -5.10 14.94
CA VAL A 186 2.80 -3.78 15.58
C VAL A 186 1.47 -3.10 15.25
N GLU A 187 1.07 -3.15 13.98
CA GLU A 187 -0.22 -2.61 13.53
C GLU A 187 -1.42 -3.39 14.10
N ALA A 188 -1.31 -4.72 14.21
CA ALA A 188 -2.35 -5.55 14.80
C ALA A 188 -2.57 -5.22 16.29
N LEU A 189 -1.51 -4.90 17.05
CA LEU A 189 -1.63 -4.36 18.41
C LEU A 189 -2.24 -2.96 18.41
N ASN A 190 -1.84 -2.12 17.47
CA ASN A 190 -2.35 -0.76 17.34
C ASN A 190 -3.87 -0.71 17.08
N ASN A 191 -4.44 -1.76 16.46
CA ASN A 191 -5.89 -1.88 16.29
C ASN A 191 -6.67 -1.91 17.61
N ILE A 192 -6.06 -2.33 18.73
CA ILE A 192 -6.68 -2.25 20.07
C ILE A 192 -6.99 -0.79 20.42
N PHE A 193 -6.03 0.11 20.18
CA PHE A 193 -6.17 1.54 20.44
C PHE A 193 -7.12 2.21 19.46
N ARG A 194 -7.13 1.78 18.19
CA ARG A 194 -8.14 2.22 17.22
C ARG A 194 -9.55 1.86 17.66
N ALA A 195 -9.76 0.64 18.14
CA ALA A 195 -11.06 0.20 18.64
C ALA A 195 -11.49 1.00 19.89
N LEU A 196 -10.57 1.23 20.83
CA LEU A 196 -10.81 2.10 21.99
C LEU A 196 -11.21 3.52 21.57
N ASN A 197 -10.50 4.12 20.60
CA ASN A 197 -10.84 5.43 20.06
C ASN A 197 -12.24 5.44 19.41
N GLY A 198 -12.44 4.56 18.42
CA GLY A 198 -13.64 4.48 17.60
C GLY A 198 -14.91 4.19 18.40
N SER A 199 -14.77 3.48 19.53
CA SER A 199 -15.88 3.11 20.39
C SER A 199 -15.95 3.91 21.70
N SER A 200 -15.10 4.93 21.90
CA SER A 200 -15.06 5.74 23.13
C SER A 200 -16.38 6.48 23.46
N SER A 201 -17.21 6.72 22.44
CA SER A 201 -18.53 7.35 22.60
C SER A 201 -19.66 6.34 22.81
N ASP A 202 -19.39 5.05 22.67
CA ASP A 202 -20.39 4.00 22.79
C ASP A 202 -20.74 3.77 24.26
N LYS A 203 -22.05 3.78 24.57
CA LYS A 203 -22.52 3.63 25.95
C LYS A 203 -22.19 2.25 26.52
N GLY A 204 -22.28 1.19 25.73
CA GLY A 204 -21.93 -0.17 26.15
C GLY A 204 -20.45 -0.29 26.52
N VAL A 205 -19.57 0.36 25.76
CA VAL A 205 -18.13 0.46 26.11
C VAL A 205 -17.92 1.25 27.40
N GLN A 206 -18.61 2.38 27.57
CA GLN A 206 -18.51 3.17 28.80
C GLN A 206 -18.98 2.39 30.03
N ASP A 207 -20.13 1.72 29.92
CA ASP A 207 -20.71 0.88 30.97
C ASP A 207 -19.80 -0.33 31.27
N TYR A 208 -19.16 -0.93 30.27
CA TYR A 208 -18.17 -1.98 30.48
C TYR A 208 -16.97 -1.45 31.28
N LEU A 209 -16.34 -0.36 30.82
CA LEU A 209 -15.14 0.19 31.44
C LEU A 209 -15.39 0.67 32.88
N SER A 210 -16.60 1.13 33.23
CA SER A 210 -16.94 1.54 34.60
C SER A 210 -16.92 0.38 35.60
N HIS A 211 -17.04 -0.86 35.13
CA HIS A 211 -16.97 -2.06 35.96
C HIS A 211 -15.61 -2.79 35.86
N HIS A 212 -14.74 -2.36 34.94
CA HIS A 212 -13.49 -3.05 34.58
C HIS A 212 -12.27 -2.12 34.65
N LEU A 213 -12.05 -1.51 35.82
CA LEU A 213 -10.92 -0.59 36.03
C LEU A 213 -9.55 -1.25 35.85
N GLU A 214 -9.46 -2.58 35.91
CA GLU A 214 -8.25 -3.34 35.61
C GLU A 214 -7.73 -3.12 34.19
N VAL A 215 -8.59 -2.72 33.24
CA VAL A 215 -8.16 -2.36 31.88
C VAL A 215 -7.22 -1.16 31.91
N LEU A 216 -7.51 -0.16 32.75
CA LEU A 216 -6.68 1.03 32.91
C LEU A 216 -5.31 0.67 33.49
N GLU A 217 -5.27 -0.26 34.44
CA GLU A 217 -4.03 -0.77 35.01
C GLU A 217 -3.21 -1.55 33.99
N GLN A 218 -3.84 -2.40 33.18
CA GLN A 218 -3.14 -3.16 32.14
C GLN A 218 -2.51 -2.24 31.09
N LEU A 219 -3.22 -1.18 30.68
CA LEU A 219 -2.68 -0.15 29.78
C LEU A 219 -1.51 0.59 30.43
N HIS A 220 -1.65 1.01 31.70
CA HIS A 220 -0.57 1.65 32.44
C HIS A 220 0.68 0.76 32.55
N GLN A 221 0.50 -0.50 32.95
CA GLN A 221 1.59 -1.47 33.05
C GLN A 221 2.24 -1.76 31.69
N PHE A 222 1.44 -1.85 30.63
CA PHE A 222 1.94 -1.99 29.27
C PHE A 222 2.84 -0.82 28.88
N ILE A 223 2.43 0.42 29.17
CA ILE A 223 3.23 1.62 28.85
C ILE A 223 4.58 1.56 29.59
N ILE A 224 4.58 1.41 30.92
CA ILE A 224 5.80 1.50 31.73
C ILE A 224 6.71 0.27 31.62
N SER A 225 6.23 -0.84 31.06
CA SER A 225 7.05 -2.05 30.84
C SER A 225 7.74 -2.06 29.48
N ASN A 226 7.42 -1.11 28.60
CA ASN A 226 7.86 -1.10 27.21
C ASN A 226 8.66 0.16 26.81
N ASP A 227 9.37 0.78 27.75
CA ASP A 227 10.29 1.91 27.48
C ASP A 227 11.27 1.62 26.35
N TRP A 228 11.72 0.36 26.26
CA TRP A 228 12.63 -0.08 25.21
C TRP A 228 12.08 0.10 23.79
N ALA A 229 10.75 0.05 23.61
CA ALA A 229 10.08 0.15 22.31
C ALA A 229 9.96 1.60 21.83
N LEU A 230 10.09 2.59 22.73
CA LEU A 230 9.96 4.02 22.41
C LEU A 230 11.05 4.56 21.46
N LYS A 231 12.10 3.78 21.22
CA LYS A 231 13.20 4.09 20.28
C LYS A 231 13.18 3.22 19.02
N THR A 232 12.11 2.48 18.80
CA THR A 232 11.92 1.63 17.62
C THR A 232 10.64 2.02 16.90
N HIS A 233 10.34 1.38 15.78
CA HIS A 233 9.08 1.58 15.06
C HIS A 233 7.84 1.10 15.85
N ALA A 234 8.02 0.31 16.92
CA ALA A 234 6.94 -0.07 17.83
C ALA A 234 6.55 1.05 18.81
N ALA A 235 7.25 2.20 18.82
CA ALA A 235 6.95 3.34 19.68
C ALA A 235 5.49 3.80 19.57
N VAL A 236 4.90 3.71 18.37
CA VAL A 236 3.50 4.09 18.10
C VAL A 236 2.49 3.33 18.96
N VAL A 237 2.75 2.06 19.28
CA VAL A 237 1.85 1.22 20.10
C VAL A 237 1.89 1.70 21.55
N VAL A 238 3.07 2.05 22.06
CA VAL A 238 3.23 2.53 23.44
C VAL A 238 2.65 3.94 23.60
N SER A 239 2.90 4.84 22.65
CA SER A 239 2.37 6.21 22.70
C SER A 239 0.86 6.26 22.47
N ASN A 240 0.31 5.43 21.59
CA ASN A 240 -1.14 5.31 21.42
C ASN A 240 -1.82 4.69 22.64
N ALA A 241 -1.18 3.78 23.37
CA ALA A 241 -1.71 3.31 24.64
C ALA A 241 -1.92 4.46 25.63
N ALA A 242 -0.94 5.36 25.77
CA ALA A 242 -1.03 6.51 26.65
C ALA A 242 -2.08 7.55 26.18
N ARG A 243 -2.11 7.83 24.87
CA ARG A 243 -3.09 8.72 24.24
C ARG A 243 -4.51 8.18 24.43
N GLU A 244 -4.76 6.92 24.10
CA GLU A 244 -6.11 6.36 24.17
C GLU A 244 -6.57 6.09 25.61
N LEU A 245 -5.67 5.73 26.54
CA LEU A 245 -5.97 5.76 27.98
C LEU A 245 -6.43 7.15 28.42
N SER A 246 -5.76 8.21 27.94
CA SER A 246 -6.11 9.59 28.28
C SER A 246 -7.43 10.03 27.65
N ARG A 247 -7.76 9.56 26.45
CA ARG A 247 -9.04 9.82 25.78
C ARG A 247 -10.24 9.31 26.59
N LEU A 248 -10.05 8.26 27.38
CA LEU A 248 -11.10 7.73 28.27
C LEU A 248 -11.55 8.72 29.36
N LEU A 249 -10.87 9.86 29.55
CA LEU A 249 -11.39 10.99 30.34
C LEU A 249 -12.74 11.51 29.83
N LYS A 250 -13.09 11.22 28.57
CA LYS A 250 -14.41 11.46 28.00
C LYS A 250 -15.53 10.78 28.82
N ILE A 251 -15.25 9.65 29.45
CA ILE A 251 -16.20 8.89 30.25
C ILE A 251 -16.45 9.63 31.57
N GLN A 252 -17.71 9.90 31.90
CA GLN A 252 -18.08 10.77 33.03
C GLN A 252 -18.08 10.06 34.40
N ASP A 253 -17.70 8.79 34.46
CA ASP A 253 -17.61 8.04 35.71
C ASP A 253 -16.47 8.57 36.62
N PRO A 254 -16.75 8.95 37.88
CA PRO A 254 -15.74 9.50 38.78
C PRO A 254 -14.60 8.56 39.12
N ALA A 255 -14.85 7.24 39.23
CA ALA A 255 -13.82 6.27 39.56
C ALA A 255 -12.85 6.09 38.39
N ILE A 256 -13.37 5.98 37.16
CA ILE A 256 -12.56 5.95 35.94
C ILE A 256 -11.73 7.23 35.83
N LYS A 257 -12.36 8.41 35.93
CA LYS A 257 -11.65 9.70 35.80
C LYS A 257 -10.53 9.83 36.82
N ASN A 258 -10.80 9.57 38.10
CA ASN A 258 -9.78 9.67 39.14
C ASN A 258 -8.62 8.71 38.88
N LYS A 259 -8.91 7.48 38.44
CA LYS A 259 -7.89 6.49 38.12
C LYS A 259 -7.02 6.91 36.94
N ILE A 260 -7.62 7.42 35.87
CA ILE A 260 -6.90 7.95 34.70
C ILE A 260 -6.01 9.12 35.11
N LEU A 261 -6.53 10.09 35.89
CA LEU A 261 -5.74 11.24 36.34
C LEU A 261 -4.52 10.80 37.17
N THR A 262 -4.68 9.83 38.08
CA THR A 262 -3.54 9.28 38.83
C THR A 262 -2.50 8.61 37.92
N ILE A 263 -2.95 7.86 36.90
CA ILE A 263 -2.05 7.24 35.92
C ILE A 263 -1.33 8.33 35.11
N GLN A 264 -2.03 9.37 34.68
CA GLN A 264 -1.45 10.50 33.93
C GLN A 264 -0.42 11.26 34.76
N GLU A 265 -0.63 11.45 36.06
CA GLU A 265 0.37 12.06 36.96
C GLU A 265 1.67 11.23 36.97
N ASP A 266 1.60 9.90 37.08
CA ASP A 266 2.77 9.01 37.00
C ASP A 266 3.44 9.05 35.62
N LEU A 267 2.65 8.96 34.55
CA LEU A 267 3.17 8.97 33.18
C LEU A 267 3.84 10.31 32.81
N LEU A 268 3.26 11.45 33.17
CA LEU A 268 3.85 12.77 32.93
C LEU A 268 5.15 12.98 33.73
N ALA A 269 5.25 12.38 34.92
CA ALA A 269 6.48 12.40 35.72
C ALA A 269 7.58 11.51 35.12
N ARG A 270 7.21 10.36 34.53
CA ARG A 270 8.14 9.42 33.88
C ARG A 270 8.59 9.87 32.49
N TYR A 271 7.69 10.46 31.71
CA TYR A 271 7.92 10.92 30.35
C TYR A 271 7.69 12.44 30.27
N PRO A 272 8.57 13.25 30.89
CA PRO A 272 8.47 14.70 30.78
C PRO A 272 8.77 15.15 29.35
N LEU A 273 8.24 16.32 28.97
CA LEU A 273 8.58 17.00 27.71
C LEU A 273 10.10 17.22 27.60
N GLY A 274 10.67 16.91 26.42
CA GLY A 274 12.10 16.87 26.13
C GLY A 274 12.81 15.60 26.59
N GLY A 275 12.05 14.57 26.98
CA GLY A 275 12.55 13.25 27.36
C GLY A 275 12.85 12.34 26.15
N GLU A 276 13.01 11.04 26.39
CA GLU A 276 13.36 10.09 25.32
C GLU A 276 12.23 9.91 24.28
N ASN A 277 10.99 10.28 24.60
CA ASN A 277 9.87 10.24 23.65
C ASN A 277 8.72 11.19 24.04
N ASP A 278 8.67 12.35 23.39
CA ASP A 278 7.65 13.38 23.63
C ASP A 278 6.23 12.95 23.22
N SER A 279 6.07 11.92 22.38
CA SER A 279 4.74 11.52 21.88
C SER A 279 3.79 11.05 22.98
N ILE A 280 4.30 10.46 24.08
CA ILE A 280 3.50 10.13 25.26
C ILE A 280 3.00 11.41 25.92
N TRP A 281 3.90 12.35 26.18
CA TRP A 281 3.58 13.62 26.83
C TRP A 281 2.57 14.42 26.01
N VAL A 282 2.80 14.52 24.69
CA VAL A 282 1.91 15.22 23.74
C VAL A 282 0.54 14.56 23.69
N GLY A 283 0.48 13.22 23.61
CA GLY A 283 -0.78 12.49 23.61
C GLY A 283 -1.61 12.71 24.87
N ILE A 284 -0.97 12.71 26.04
CA ILE A 284 -1.64 13.03 27.32
C ILE A 284 -2.11 14.50 27.32
N ALA A 285 -1.24 15.44 26.96
CA ALA A 285 -1.55 16.86 26.96
C ALA A 285 -2.72 17.22 26.04
N GLU A 286 -2.76 16.64 24.84
CA GLU A 286 -3.85 16.80 23.88
C GLU A 286 -5.17 16.28 24.44
N MET A 287 -5.18 15.04 24.93
CA MET A 287 -6.42 14.41 25.40
C MET A 287 -6.95 15.03 26.70
N VAL A 288 -6.08 15.40 27.63
CA VAL A 288 -6.48 16.16 28.83
C VAL A 288 -7.04 17.51 28.43
N GLY A 289 -6.37 18.24 27.54
CA GLY A 289 -6.84 19.55 27.10
C GLY A 289 -8.22 19.51 26.43
N TYR A 290 -8.51 18.43 25.71
CA TYR A 290 -9.80 18.28 25.04
C TYR A 290 -10.91 17.73 25.96
N TYR A 291 -10.64 16.67 26.73
CA TYR A 291 -11.67 15.94 27.49
C TYR A 291 -11.76 16.30 28.97
N ALA A 292 -10.73 16.94 29.54
CA ALA A 292 -10.70 17.38 30.92
C ALA A 292 -9.92 18.70 31.09
N PRO A 293 -10.33 19.79 30.40
CA PRO A 293 -9.63 21.08 30.46
C PRO A 293 -9.52 21.63 31.89
N ASP A 294 -10.50 21.35 32.76
CA ASP A 294 -10.49 21.71 34.18
C ASP A 294 -9.38 21.00 34.99
N LYS A 295 -8.78 19.95 34.44
CA LYS A 295 -7.68 19.17 35.05
C LYS A 295 -6.29 19.56 34.55
N GLN A 296 -6.19 20.42 33.54
CA GLN A 296 -4.89 20.86 33.03
C GLN A 296 -4.02 21.49 34.12
N GLN A 297 -4.61 22.31 35.00
CA GLN A 297 -3.85 22.93 36.09
C GLN A 297 -3.33 21.89 37.09
N GLN A 298 -4.13 20.89 37.43
CA GLN A 298 -3.74 19.80 38.33
C GLN A 298 -2.53 19.03 37.77
N LEU A 299 -2.54 18.77 36.46
CA LEU A 299 -1.49 18.00 35.78
C LEU A 299 -0.31 18.85 35.29
N GLY A 300 -0.30 20.17 35.56
CA GLY A 300 0.75 21.07 35.09
C GLY A 300 0.76 21.27 33.57
N LEU A 301 -0.39 21.16 32.92
CA LEU A 301 -0.57 21.21 31.45
C LEU A 301 -1.24 22.51 30.96
N SER A 302 -1.50 23.50 31.82
CA SER A 302 -2.17 24.75 31.43
C SER A 302 -1.46 25.53 30.32
N ASP A 303 -0.12 25.42 30.24
CA ASP A 303 0.75 26.06 29.26
C ASP A 303 1.38 25.04 28.29
N ALA A 304 0.79 23.85 28.15
CA ALA A 304 1.37 22.71 27.44
C ALA A 304 1.78 23.06 25.99
N LYS A 305 0.91 23.73 25.23
CA LYS A 305 1.23 24.15 23.84
C LYS A 305 2.43 25.10 23.81
N LEU A 306 2.44 26.11 24.68
CA LEU A 306 3.51 27.10 24.74
C LEU A 306 4.87 26.44 25.07
N ARG A 307 4.89 25.55 26.07
CA ARG A 307 6.11 24.81 26.42
C ARG A 307 6.59 23.92 25.29
N LEU A 308 5.67 23.25 24.60
CA LEU A 308 6.02 22.42 23.45
C LEU A 308 6.59 23.26 22.30
N GLU A 309 5.93 24.35 21.90
CA GLU A 309 6.44 25.24 20.85
C GLU A 309 7.82 25.78 21.17
N GLN A 310 8.05 26.25 22.40
CA GLN A 310 9.36 26.74 22.85
C GLN A 310 10.44 25.65 22.82
N HIS A 311 10.06 24.40 23.09
CA HIS A 311 10.98 23.28 23.09
C HIS A 311 11.35 22.83 21.68
N ILE A 312 10.35 22.68 20.80
CA ILE A 312 10.52 22.04 19.50
C ILE A 312 10.65 23.00 18.33
N LEU A 313 10.45 24.32 18.49
CA LEU A 313 10.64 25.32 17.43
C LEU A 313 11.62 26.42 17.87
N PRO A 314 12.89 26.09 18.20
CA PRO A 314 13.85 27.04 18.75
C PRO A 314 14.33 28.08 17.73
N MET A 315 14.25 27.80 16.43
CA MET A 315 14.67 28.72 15.38
C MET A 315 13.50 29.60 14.95
N THR A 316 13.67 30.92 14.97
CA THR A 316 12.72 31.90 14.43
C THR A 316 13.48 32.90 13.56
N PHE A 317 13.03 33.09 12.31
CA PHE A 317 13.68 33.97 11.34
C PHE A 317 12.64 34.75 10.54
N ARG A 318 12.70 36.09 10.61
CA ARG A 318 11.81 36.99 9.87
C ARG A 318 12.36 37.19 8.46
N CYS A 319 11.62 36.78 7.44
CA CYS A 319 11.95 37.11 6.05
C CYS A 319 11.70 38.59 5.75
N GLU A 320 12.24 39.10 4.64
CA GLU A 320 11.91 40.45 4.15
C GLU A 320 10.43 40.57 3.72
N GLY A 321 9.85 39.52 3.11
CA GLY A 321 8.43 39.42 2.73
C GLY A 321 7.49 39.25 3.95
N PRO A 322 6.27 38.73 3.83
CA PRO A 322 5.35 38.55 4.96
C PRO A 322 5.66 37.32 5.84
N ALA A 323 6.55 36.42 5.41
CA ALA A 323 6.81 35.17 6.11
C ALA A 323 7.73 35.29 7.35
N THR A 324 7.41 34.57 8.42
CA THR A 324 8.36 34.23 9.50
C THR A 324 8.56 32.72 9.54
N VAL A 325 9.79 32.28 9.34
CA VAL A 325 10.14 30.87 9.46
C VAL A 325 10.33 30.51 10.94
N ARG A 326 9.62 29.48 11.42
CA ARG A 326 9.79 28.89 12.75
C ARG A 326 10.12 27.41 12.57
N ALA A 327 11.29 26.96 13.01
CA ALA A 327 11.79 25.64 12.66
C ALA A 327 12.35 24.85 13.86
N GLN A 328 12.17 23.53 13.79
CA GLN A 328 12.73 22.59 14.78
C GLN A 328 14.24 22.46 14.64
N LYS A 329 14.72 22.34 13.40
CA LYS A 329 16.14 22.23 13.09
C LYS A 329 16.44 22.86 11.73
N MET A 330 17.02 24.05 11.80
CA MET A 330 17.38 24.85 10.63
C MET A 330 18.48 25.83 11.03
N THR A 331 19.49 26.01 10.17
CA THR A 331 20.49 27.08 10.35
C THR A 331 19.97 28.40 9.82
N GLN A 332 20.65 29.50 10.16
CA GLN A 332 20.27 30.82 9.66
C GLN A 332 20.43 30.92 8.14
N GLU A 333 21.46 30.29 7.57
CA GLU A 333 21.70 30.23 6.12
C GLU A 333 20.56 29.50 5.40
N GLN A 334 20.10 28.38 5.94
CA GLN A 334 18.96 27.63 5.40
C GLN A 334 17.67 28.45 5.49
N ALA A 335 17.47 29.21 6.57
CA ALA A 335 16.33 30.12 6.68
C ALA A 335 16.37 31.23 5.61
N ILE A 336 17.55 31.76 5.29
CA ILE A 336 17.73 32.74 4.23
C ILE A 336 17.37 32.13 2.86
N GLU A 337 17.79 30.90 2.58
CA GLU A 337 17.45 30.17 1.34
C GLU A 337 15.93 29.97 1.22
N VAL A 338 15.27 29.52 2.29
CA VAL A 338 13.81 29.38 2.34
C VAL A 338 13.13 30.73 2.09
N CYS A 339 13.55 31.80 2.76
CA CYS A 339 13.00 33.14 2.55
C CYS A 339 13.18 33.63 1.11
N ALA A 340 14.33 33.35 0.48
CA ALA A 340 14.57 33.72 -0.90
C ALA A 340 13.62 33.01 -1.87
N ALA A 341 13.36 31.71 -1.67
CA ALA A 341 12.41 30.94 -2.47
C ALA A 341 10.97 31.48 -2.33
N LEU A 342 10.53 31.78 -1.11
CA LEU A 342 9.21 32.37 -0.85
C LEU A 342 9.05 33.75 -1.51
N ASN A 343 10.04 34.63 -1.34
CA ASN A 343 10.03 35.95 -1.94
C ASN A 343 10.01 35.89 -3.48
N GLN A 344 10.74 34.94 -4.09
CA GLN A 344 10.70 34.74 -5.54
C GLN A 344 9.31 34.25 -5.97
N LYS A 345 8.71 33.30 -5.24
CA LYS A 345 7.38 32.78 -5.57
C LYS A 345 6.29 33.86 -5.51
N GLU A 346 6.38 34.79 -4.55
CA GLU A 346 5.48 35.95 -4.46
C GLU A 346 5.61 36.87 -5.66
N GLN A 347 6.83 37.13 -6.12
CA GLN A 347 7.07 37.93 -7.34
C GLN A 347 6.49 37.23 -8.58
N ASP A 348 6.67 35.92 -8.69
CA ASP A 348 6.11 35.13 -9.79
C ASP A 348 4.57 35.20 -9.78
N PHE A 349 3.95 35.09 -8.60
CA PHE A 349 2.49 35.16 -8.42
C PHE A 349 1.94 36.51 -8.90
N HIS A 350 2.52 37.63 -8.44
CA HIS A 350 2.10 38.97 -8.85
C HIS A 350 2.40 39.28 -10.33
N SER A 351 3.35 38.56 -10.93
CA SER A 351 3.66 38.69 -12.35
C SER A 351 2.66 37.92 -13.23
N LEU A 352 2.18 36.76 -12.78
CA LEU A 352 1.24 35.93 -13.52
C LEU A 352 -0.19 36.50 -13.45
N ILE A 353 -0.64 36.86 -12.25
CA ILE A 353 -1.98 37.39 -12.02
C ILE A 353 -1.88 38.87 -11.73
N THR A 354 -2.65 39.68 -12.48
CA THR A 354 -2.75 41.12 -12.22
C THR A 354 -3.55 41.33 -10.92
N SER A 355 -2.88 41.25 -9.79
CA SER A 355 -3.33 41.82 -8.52
C SER A 355 -2.57 43.12 -8.33
N ALA A 356 -3.22 44.17 -7.84
CA ALA A 356 -2.55 45.45 -7.58
C ALA A 356 -1.58 45.40 -6.37
N SER A 357 -1.12 44.20 -6.00
CA SER A 357 -0.51 43.85 -4.71
C SER A 357 -1.33 44.28 -3.49
N ASN A 358 -2.63 44.53 -3.70
CA ASN A 358 -3.58 44.85 -2.64
C ASN A 358 -4.30 43.56 -2.22
N PRO A 359 -4.35 43.25 -0.91
CA PRO A 359 -5.19 42.17 -0.40
C PRO A 359 -6.64 42.36 -0.81
N VAL A 360 -7.39 41.27 -0.86
CA VAL A 360 -8.86 41.34 -0.97
C VAL A 360 -9.44 42.07 0.24
N ASN A 361 -10.67 42.56 0.11
CA ASN A 361 -11.34 43.22 1.22
C ASN A 361 -11.40 42.29 2.44
N ASP A 362 -11.27 42.89 3.63
CA ASP A 362 -11.36 42.21 4.92
C ASP A 362 -10.30 41.13 5.20
N ASP A 363 -9.26 40.98 4.35
CA ASP A 363 -8.10 40.13 4.65
C ASP A 363 -7.01 40.92 5.40
N LEU A 364 -6.74 40.48 6.63
CA LEU A 364 -5.79 41.08 7.56
C LEU A 364 -4.53 40.21 7.74
N ASN A 365 -4.36 39.16 6.95
CA ASN A 365 -3.23 38.21 7.02
C ASN A 365 -1.94 38.79 6.41
N ASP A 366 -1.48 39.94 6.92
CA ASP A 366 -0.23 40.59 6.47
C ASP A 366 1.05 39.86 6.92
N HIS A 367 0.88 38.76 7.64
CA HIS A 367 1.92 37.90 8.17
C HIS A 367 1.54 36.42 8.02
N VAL A 368 2.53 35.57 7.75
CA VAL A 368 2.36 34.11 7.73
C VAL A 368 3.53 33.42 8.44
N GLU A 369 3.22 32.48 9.33
CA GLU A 369 4.25 31.62 9.93
C GLU A 369 4.51 30.40 9.06
N VAL A 370 5.77 30.15 8.71
CA VAL A 370 6.22 28.94 8.03
C VAL A 370 6.83 28.01 9.08
N ILE A 371 6.06 27.04 9.55
CA ILE A 371 6.47 26.07 10.56
C ILE A 371 7.13 24.88 9.89
N VAL A 372 8.38 24.59 10.26
CA VAL A 372 9.19 23.52 9.66
C VAL A 372 9.67 22.52 10.72
N PHE A 373 9.06 21.34 10.76
CA PHE A 373 9.51 20.21 11.58
C PHE A 373 10.74 19.51 10.95
N ASP A 374 11.59 18.86 11.75
CA ASP A 374 12.83 18.22 11.25
C ASP A 374 12.54 16.96 10.42
N SER A 375 11.42 16.29 10.67
CA SER A 375 11.03 15.06 9.97
C SER A 375 9.50 14.90 9.85
N ASN A 376 9.06 13.98 8.99
CA ASN A 376 7.66 13.56 8.92
C ASN A 376 7.19 13.02 10.28
N TYR A 377 8.02 12.24 10.98
CA TYR A 377 7.69 11.75 12.32
C TYR A 377 7.37 12.90 13.28
N ASP A 378 8.23 13.91 13.36
CA ASP A 378 7.99 15.09 14.22
C ASP A 378 6.72 15.85 13.82
N TYR A 379 6.47 16.01 12.51
CA TYR A 379 5.24 16.59 12.00
C TYR A 379 4.00 15.82 12.47
N THR A 380 4.02 14.49 12.38
CA THR A 380 2.90 13.63 12.83
C THR A 380 2.69 13.66 14.34
N VAL A 381 3.75 13.81 15.13
CA VAL A 381 3.68 13.83 16.59
C VAL A 381 3.18 15.18 17.10
N TYR A 382 3.75 16.30 16.62
CA TYR A 382 3.55 17.62 17.23
C TYR A 382 2.49 18.47 16.54
N SER A 383 2.37 18.38 15.21
CA SER A 383 1.70 19.44 14.45
C SER A 383 0.21 19.54 14.76
N ASN A 384 -0.49 18.40 14.83
CA ASN A 384 -1.92 18.41 15.13
C ASN A 384 -2.21 19.02 16.52
N PHE A 385 -1.45 18.63 17.55
CA PHE A 385 -1.66 19.19 18.89
C PHE A 385 -1.39 20.70 18.92
N LEU A 386 -0.34 21.17 18.25
CA LEU A 386 -0.01 22.60 18.21
C LEU A 386 -1.03 23.40 17.39
N PHE A 387 -1.26 23.00 16.14
CA PHE A 387 -1.90 23.81 15.12
C PHE A 387 -3.23 23.27 14.59
N GLY A 388 -3.64 22.06 14.99
CA GLY A 388 -4.93 21.46 14.64
C GLY A 388 -5.03 20.88 13.23
N ASN A 389 -3.92 20.83 12.48
CA ASN A 389 -3.88 20.32 11.10
C ASN A 389 -3.90 18.79 11.04
N THR A 390 -4.29 18.25 9.89
CA THR A 390 -4.06 16.83 9.57
C THR A 390 -2.59 16.63 9.17
N THR A 391 -2.05 15.44 9.42
CA THR A 391 -0.63 15.13 9.19
C THR A 391 -0.39 14.06 8.13
N ASN A 392 -1.44 13.57 7.48
CA ASN A 392 -1.36 12.68 6.32
C ASN A 392 -1.23 13.47 5.01
N ASN A 393 -0.22 14.35 4.94
CA ASN A 393 0.09 15.23 3.82
C ASN A 393 1.56 15.70 3.92
N GLY A 394 2.10 16.29 2.86
CA GLY A 394 3.47 16.86 2.84
C GLY A 394 3.59 18.22 3.54
N GLY A 395 2.46 18.85 3.84
CA GLY A 395 2.32 20.16 4.43
C GLY A 395 0.88 20.66 4.26
N GLN A 396 0.52 21.72 4.98
CA GLN A 396 -0.81 22.32 4.90
C GLN A 396 -0.77 23.82 5.21
N TYR A 397 -1.41 24.62 4.36
CA TYR A 397 -1.77 25.99 4.67
C TYR A 397 -3.02 26.06 5.56
N LEU A 398 -2.91 26.83 6.64
CA LEU A 398 -3.92 27.10 7.66
C LEU A 398 -4.20 28.60 7.63
N GLU A 399 -5.19 28.99 6.84
CA GLU A 399 -5.59 30.39 6.70
C GLU A 399 -6.17 30.98 7.99
N GLY A 400 -6.96 30.18 8.71
CA GLY A 400 -7.71 30.65 9.87
C GLY A 400 -8.86 31.57 9.45
N ASN A 401 -9.08 32.65 10.21
CA ASN A 401 -10.08 33.67 9.86
C ASN A 401 -9.36 34.95 9.39
N PRO A 402 -9.30 35.23 8.07
CA PRO A 402 -8.54 36.35 7.54
C PRO A 402 -9.04 37.71 8.03
N SER A 403 -10.30 37.82 8.49
CA SER A 403 -10.87 39.08 9.00
C SER A 403 -10.66 39.32 10.49
N ASP A 404 -10.05 38.39 11.23
CA ASP A 404 -9.66 38.60 12.62
C ASP A 404 -8.24 39.17 12.72
N LEU A 405 -8.09 40.32 13.39
CA LEU A 405 -6.80 40.98 13.65
C LEU A 405 -5.82 40.12 14.47
N HIS A 406 -6.31 39.11 15.19
CA HIS A 406 -5.49 38.18 15.97
C HIS A 406 -5.25 36.84 15.25
N ASN A 407 -5.73 36.72 14.01
CA ASN A 407 -5.45 35.55 13.21
C ASN A 407 -3.96 35.44 12.91
N ILE A 408 -3.46 34.21 12.91
CA ILE A 408 -2.09 33.93 12.49
C ILE A 408 -2.20 32.84 11.44
N ALA A 409 -2.10 33.25 10.17
CA ALA A 409 -2.01 32.33 9.06
C ALA A 409 -0.72 31.50 9.18
N ARG A 410 -0.79 30.20 8.89
CA ARG A 410 0.37 29.30 8.98
C ARG A 410 0.48 28.40 7.77
N PHE A 411 1.69 28.18 7.32
CA PHE A 411 2.04 27.01 6.54
C PHE A 411 2.81 26.05 7.45
N VAL A 412 2.31 24.82 7.62
CA VAL A 412 2.96 23.78 8.44
C VAL A 412 3.49 22.67 7.54
N ALA A 413 4.77 22.31 7.67
CA ALA A 413 5.41 21.23 6.91
C ALA A 413 6.65 20.70 7.62
N TYR A 414 7.35 19.78 6.97
CA TYR A 414 8.59 19.20 7.46
C TYR A 414 9.70 19.27 6.41
N ARG A 415 10.94 19.13 6.88
CA ARG A 415 12.12 19.08 6.03
C ARG A 415 12.01 17.94 5.01
N ASN A 416 12.33 18.25 3.76
CA ASN A 416 12.52 17.26 2.72
C ASN A 416 13.95 16.71 2.78
N THR A 417 14.09 15.52 3.37
CA THR A 417 15.37 14.81 3.50
C THR A 417 15.85 14.15 2.20
N SER A 418 14.99 14.10 1.17
CA SER A 418 15.31 13.55 -0.15
C SER A 418 15.83 14.61 -1.13
N ALA A 419 15.91 15.88 -0.72
CA ALA A 419 16.45 16.95 -1.56
C ALA A 419 17.97 17.12 -1.37
N ASP A 420 18.67 17.48 -2.44
CA ASP A 420 20.04 17.96 -2.37
C ASP A 420 20.07 19.29 -1.62
N GLY A 421 20.65 19.29 -0.41
CA GLY A 421 20.69 20.46 0.46
C GLY A 421 19.49 20.56 1.40
N TYR A 422 19.15 21.79 1.81
CA TYR A 422 18.00 22.01 2.69
C TYR A 422 16.77 22.37 1.87
N SER A 423 15.70 21.60 2.03
CA SER A 423 14.42 21.85 1.38
C SER A 423 13.29 21.53 2.35
N VAL A 424 12.13 22.16 2.13
CA VAL A 424 10.91 21.95 2.90
C VAL A 424 9.86 21.39 1.96
N TRP A 425 9.19 20.31 2.37
CA TRP A 425 8.14 19.69 1.56
C TRP A 425 7.02 20.69 1.23
N ASN A 426 6.58 20.71 -0.03
CA ASN A 426 5.49 21.54 -0.55
C ASN A 426 5.63 23.06 -0.29
N LEU A 427 6.82 23.58 0.02
CA LEU A 427 7.04 24.97 0.41
C LEU A 427 6.39 25.99 -0.52
N GLU A 428 6.66 25.88 -1.82
CA GLU A 428 6.13 26.81 -2.81
C GLU A 428 4.63 26.63 -3.03
N HIS A 429 4.17 25.38 -3.08
CA HIS A 429 2.76 25.03 -3.28
C HIS A 429 1.88 25.62 -2.19
N GLU A 430 2.24 25.41 -0.93
CA GLU A 430 1.46 25.89 0.21
C GLU A 430 1.59 27.41 0.38
N TYR A 431 2.71 28.02 -0.02
CA TYR A 431 2.81 29.48 -0.04
C TYR A 431 1.92 30.11 -1.12
N VAL A 432 1.69 29.43 -2.24
CA VAL A 432 0.71 29.89 -3.24
C VAL A 432 -0.70 29.90 -2.67
N HIS A 433 -1.07 28.95 -1.81
CA HIS A 433 -2.36 29.00 -1.12
C HIS A 433 -2.51 30.25 -0.24
N TYR A 434 -1.46 30.65 0.47
CA TYR A 434 -1.45 31.94 1.21
C TYR A 434 -1.65 33.13 0.28
N LEU A 435 -0.92 33.17 -0.84
CA LEU A 435 -1.02 34.28 -1.81
C LEU A 435 -2.39 34.32 -2.50
N ASP A 436 -2.95 33.16 -2.86
CA ASP A 436 -4.25 33.07 -3.53
C ASP A 436 -5.38 33.48 -2.57
N GLY A 437 -5.35 33.00 -1.32
CA GLY A 437 -6.25 33.46 -0.25
C GLY A 437 -6.20 34.97 -0.11
N ARG A 438 -5.01 35.51 0.16
CA ARG A 438 -4.82 36.93 0.44
C ARG A 438 -5.17 37.87 -0.72
N TYR A 439 -4.85 37.52 -1.96
CA TYR A 439 -4.93 38.45 -3.10
C TYR A 439 -6.02 38.12 -4.11
N ASN A 440 -6.60 36.92 -4.08
CA ASN A 440 -7.60 36.49 -5.06
C ASN A 440 -8.91 35.98 -4.45
N GLN A 441 -8.96 35.58 -3.17
CA GLN A 441 -10.13 34.92 -2.59
C GLN A 441 -10.68 35.67 -1.38
N TYR A 442 -11.88 36.25 -1.51
CA TYR A 442 -12.53 36.94 -0.39
C TYR A 442 -13.11 35.95 0.62
N GLY A 443 -12.78 36.14 1.91
CA GLY A 443 -13.27 35.29 2.99
C GLY A 443 -12.40 34.05 3.21
N ASP A 444 -12.76 33.24 4.22
CA ASP A 444 -11.97 32.06 4.58
C ASP A 444 -12.15 30.88 3.61
N PHE A 445 -11.24 29.92 3.69
CA PHE A 445 -11.26 28.66 2.93
C PHE A 445 -12.62 27.94 2.95
N ASN A 446 -13.32 27.93 4.10
CA ASN A 446 -14.62 27.27 4.21
C ASN A 446 -15.72 28.05 3.47
N TYR A 447 -15.67 29.37 3.46
CA TYR A 447 -16.57 30.21 2.69
C TYR A 447 -16.46 29.90 1.20
N ASN A 448 -15.24 29.74 0.69
CA ASN A 448 -14.97 29.42 -0.71
C ASN A 448 -15.53 28.04 -1.09
N LEU A 449 -15.32 27.03 -0.24
CA LEU A 449 -15.80 25.66 -0.48
C LEU A 449 -17.32 25.50 -0.48
N GLN A 450 -18.06 26.33 0.25
CA GLN A 450 -19.53 26.23 0.39
C GLN A 450 -20.28 26.34 -0.95
N HIS A 451 -19.68 26.96 -1.96
CA HIS A 451 -20.30 27.19 -3.26
C HIS A 451 -19.92 26.17 -4.34
N GLY A 452 -18.96 25.27 -4.05
CA GLY A 452 -18.48 24.23 -4.96
C GLY A 452 -17.66 24.76 -6.15
N PHE A 453 -17.20 23.85 -7.02
CA PHE A 453 -16.48 24.18 -8.28
C PHE A 453 -15.21 25.02 -8.12
N VAL A 454 -14.51 24.88 -6.97
CA VAL A 454 -13.31 25.67 -6.64
C VAL A 454 -12.07 24.80 -6.40
N VAL A 455 -12.20 23.51 -6.07
CA VAL A 455 -11.05 22.64 -5.71
C VAL A 455 -10.03 22.49 -6.84
N TRP A 456 -10.50 22.39 -8.10
CA TRP A 456 -9.61 22.34 -9.27
C TRP A 456 -8.75 23.61 -9.39
N TRP A 457 -9.28 24.76 -8.96
CA TRP A 457 -8.55 26.03 -8.93
C TRP A 457 -7.58 26.03 -7.77
N LEU A 458 -8.05 25.77 -6.54
CA LEU A 458 -7.20 25.77 -5.34
C LEU A 458 -5.93 24.94 -5.54
N GLU A 459 -6.08 23.65 -5.81
CA GLU A 459 -4.93 22.75 -5.94
C GLU A 459 -4.24 22.89 -7.31
N GLY A 460 -5.02 23.01 -8.39
CA GLY A 460 -4.46 23.13 -9.74
C GLY A 460 -3.68 24.41 -9.98
N PHE A 461 -4.04 25.51 -9.32
CA PHE A 461 -3.37 26.79 -9.44
C PHE A 461 -2.05 26.80 -8.66
N ALA A 462 -2.04 26.23 -7.46
CA ALA A 462 -0.80 25.98 -6.72
C ALA A 462 0.17 25.08 -7.50
N GLU A 463 -0.34 24.00 -8.11
CA GLU A 463 0.44 23.13 -9.00
C GLU A 463 0.96 23.89 -10.25
N TYR A 464 0.14 24.75 -10.85
CA TYR A 464 0.53 25.54 -12.01
C TYR A 464 1.60 26.59 -11.65
N MET A 465 1.49 27.23 -10.49
CA MET A 465 2.50 28.16 -9.97
C MET A 465 3.84 27.48 -9.63
N HIS A 466 3.81 26.19 -9.29
CA HIS A 466 5.02 25.41 -9.04
C HIS A 466 5.66 24.91 -10.34
N TYR A 467 4.89 24.24 -11.21
CA TYR A 467 5.42 23.56 -12.39
C TYR A 467 5.39 24.40 -13.69
N GLY A 468 4.65 25.50 -13.72
CA GLY A 468 4.42 26.30 -14.93
C GLY A 468 3.93 25.44 -16.09
N ASN A 469 4.60 25.53 -17.25
CA ASN A 469 4.26 24.75 -18.44
C ASN A 469 4.88 23.35 -18.52
N SER A 470 5.55 22.90 -17.45
CA SER A 470 6.45 21.75 -17.48
C SER A 470 6.06 20.60 -16.56
N TYR A 471 4.80 20.49 -16.14
CA TYR A 471 4.33 19.35 -15.34
C TYR A 471 4.17 18.09 -16.22
N THR A 472 5.27 17.37 -16.44
CA THR A 472 5.35 16.23 -17.36
C THR A 472 4.34 15.13 -17.07
N ASP A 473 4.15 14.78 -15.79
CA ASP A 473 3.23 13.71 -15.39
C ASP A 473 1.77 14.10 -15.62
N ALA A 474 1.41 15.35 -15.35
CA ALA A 474 0.08 15.85 -15.68
C ALA A 474 -0.15 15.88 -17.20
N ILE A 475 0.85 16.31 -17.98
CA ILE A 475 0.77 16.30 -19.45
C ILE A 475 0.57 14.86 -19.98
N ALA A 476 1.35 13.89 -19.48
CA ALA A 476 1.22 12.49 -19.88
C ALA A 476 -0.16 11.92 -19.53
N LEU A 477 -0.65 12.18 -18.31
CA LEU A 477 -1.99 11.77 -17.89
C LEU A 477 -3.09 12.41 -18.74
N GLY A 478 -2.93 13.70 -19.09
CA GLY A 478 -3.86 14.44 -19.94
C GLY A 478 -4.04 13.83 -21.33
N GLN A 479 -2.99 13.19 -21.87
CA GLN A 479 -3.04 12.55 -23.18
C GLN A 479 -3.94 11.30 -23.21
N GLU A 480 -4.23 10.68 -22.06
CA GLU A 480 -5.19 9.59 -21.95
C GLU A 480 -6.63 10.04 -22.23
N ARG A 481 -6.92 11.34 -22.05
CA ARG A 481 -8.23 11.98 -22.28
C ARG A 481 -9.37 11.29 -21.51
N THR A 482 -9.08 10.87 -20.29
CA THR A 482 -10.00 10.17 -19.38
C THR A 482 -11.19 11.05 -18.96
N TYR A 483 -11.04 12.38 -18.97
CA TYR A 483 -12.05 13.31 -18.47
C TYR A 483 -12.24 14.54 -19.37
N SER A 484 -13.48 15.00 -19.44
CA SER A 484 -13.86 16.29 -20.01
C SER A 484 -13.52 17.46 -19.07
N LEU A 485 -13.42 18.68 -19.60
CA LEU A 485 -13.16 19.86 -18.77
C LEU A 485 -14.26 20.05 -17.72
N SER A 486 -15.53 19.86 -18.09
CA SER A 486 -16.67 19.95 -17.17
C SER A 486 -16.54 19.02 -15.97
N GLU A 487 -16.10 17.79 -16.20
CA GLU A 487 -15.83 16.83 -15.14
C GLU A 487 -14.69 17.34 -14.25
N VAL A 488 -13.56 17.76 -14.84
CA VAL A 488 -12.40 18.27 -14.09
C VAL A 488 -12.75 19.49 -13.25
N LEU A 489 -13.51 20.44 -13.77
CA LEU A 489 -13.95 21.64 -13.04
C LEU A 489 -14.95 21.32 -11.91
N ALA A 490 -15.61 20.16 -11.96
CA ALA A 490 -16.51 19.66 -10.90
C ALA A 490 -15.79 18.90 -9.78
N THR A 491 -14.45 18.91 -9.76
CA THR A 491 -13.65 18.20 -8.76
C THR A 491 -13.94 18.68 -7.33
N THR A 492 -13.89 17.73 -6.40
CA THR A 492 -14.02 17.88 -4.94
C THR A 492 -12.92 17.09 -4.25
N TYR A 493 -12.65 17.36 -2.97
CA TYR A 493 -11.67 16.61 -2.17
C TYR A 493 -12.04 15.13 -1.91
N SER A 494 -13.20 14.65 -2.37
CA SER A 494 -13.54 13.22 -2.32
C SER A 494 -13.02 12.42 -3.51
N HIS A 495 -12.46 13.09 -4.53
CA HIS A 495 -11.84 12.42 -5.68
C HIS A 495 -10.40 12.02 -5.36
N ASP A 496 -9.79 11.22 -6.25
CA ASP A 496 -8.41 10.80 -6.12
C ASP A 496 -7.41 11.96 -6.36
N THR A 497 -6.16 11.74 -5.92
CA THR A 497 -5.07 12.72 -6.03
C THR A 497 -4.79 13.16 -7.48
N ASN A 498 -4.89 12.26 -8.47
CA ASN A 498 -4.67 12.67 -9.86
C ASN A 498 -5.76 13.63 -10.32
N ARG A 499 -7.01 13.35 -9.96
CA ARG A 499 -8.14 14.22 -10.30
C ARG A 499 -8.03 15.59 -9.64
N ILE A 500 -7.61 15.64 -8.38
CA ILE A 500 -7.45 16.88 -7.63
C ILE A 500 -6.29 17.73 -8.18
N TYR A 501 -5.09 17.17 -8.25
CA TYR A 501 -3.86 17.96 -8.49
C TYR A 501 -3.48 18.03 -9.96
N ARG A 502 -3.29 16.87 -10.62
CA ARG A 502 -2.78 16.82 -12.01
C ARG A 502 -3.81 17.27 -13.04
N TRP A 503 -5.06 16.81 -12.91
CA TRP A 503 -6.14 17.30 -13.78
C TRP A 503 -6.53 18.74 -13.44
N GLY A 504 -6.51 19.14 -12.16
CA GLY A 504 -6.67 20.54 -11.76
C GLY A 504 -5.65 21.46 -12.45
N TYR A 505 -4.36 21.08 -12.41
CA TYR A 505 -3.29 21.76 -13.13
C TYR A 505 -3.58 21.91 -14.63
N LEU A 506 -4.01 20.83 -15.30
CA LEU A 506 -4.32 20.87 -16.74
C LEU A 506 -5.46 21.84 -17.04
N ALA A 507 -6.50 21.87 -16.20
CA ALA A 507 -7.61 22.80 -16.36
C ALA A 507 -7.18 24.26 -16.17
N VAL A 508 -6.39 24.55 -15.13
CA VAL A 508 -5.82 25.89 -14.89
C VAL A 508 -4.97 26.33 -16.07
N ARG A 509 -4.00 25.50 -16.47
CA ARG A 509 -3.12 25.80 -17.59
C ARG A 509 -3.90 26.02 -18.89
N PHE A 510 -4.87 25.15 -19.19
CA PHE A 510 -5.72 25.30 -20.37
C PHE A 510 -6.42 26.66 -20.40
N LEU A 511 -6.99 27.10 -19.26
CA LEU A 511 -7.69 28.37 -19.19
C LEU A 511 -6.72 29.56 -19.32
N PHE A 512 -5.52 29.49 -18.75
CA PHE A 512 -4.50 30.53 -18.98
C PHE A 512 -4.07 30.58 -20.45
N ASP A 513 -3.86 29.44 -21.10
CA ASP A 513 -3.39 29.35 -22.48
C ASP A 513 -4.46 29.77 -23.50
N ASN A 514 -5.74 29.45 -23.26
CA ASN A 514 -6.79 29.56 -24.27
C ASN A 514 -7.92 30.53 -23.90
N ALA A 515 -8.09 30.87 -22.62
CA ALA A 515 -9.18 31.69 -22.13
C ALA A 515 -8.77 32.68 -21.01
N PRO A 516 -7.67 33.46 -21.15
CA PRO A 516 -7.16 34.32 -20.08
C PRO A 516 -8.17 35.40 -19.64
N ASP A 517 -8.99 35.92 -20.55
CA ASP A 517 -10.07 36.87 -20.21
C ASP A 517 -11.12 36.24 -19.28
N GLN A 518 -11.34 34.92 -19.39
CA GLN A 518 -12.27 34.20 -18.51
C GLN A 518 -11.64 33.97 -17.13
N VAL A 519 -10.32 33.73 -17.07
CA VAL A 519 -9.58 33.67 -15.80
C VAL A 519 -9.69 35.01 -15.07
N GLU A 520 -9.52 36.14 -15.76
CA GLU A 520 -9.66 37.45 -15.15
C GLU A 520 -11.09 37.73 -14.65
N GLN A 521 -12.13 37.34 -15.41
CA GLN A 521 -13.52 37.45 -14.95
C GLN A 521 -13.80 36.60 -13.72
N LEU A 522 -13.28 35.37 -13.70
CA LEU A 522 -13.33 34.50 -12.55
C LEU A 522 -12.68 35.23 -11.36
N LEU A 523 -11.41 35.63 -11.45
CA LEU A 523 -10.68 36.30 -10.37
C LEU A 523 -11.42 37.54 -9.83
N GLN A 524 -12.03 38.35 -10.69
CA GLN A 524 -12.85 39.49 -10.27
C GLN A 524 -14.05 39.08 -9.40
N LEU A 525 -14.72 37.98 -9.72
CA LEU A 525 -15.82 37.45 -8.91
C LEU A 525 -15.31 36.92 -7.56
N SER A 526 -14.19 36.18 -7.55
CA SER A 526 -13.61 35.62 -6.33
C SER A 526 -13.16 36.72 -5.36
N ARG A 527 -12.45 37.76 -5.87
CA ARG A 527 -11.99 38.91 -5.06
C ARG A 527 -13.13 39.73 -4.44
N GLN A 528 -14.34 39.62 -4.97
CA GLN A 528 -15.54 40.30 -4.46
C GLN A 528 -16.44 39.37 -3.61
N GLY A 529 -16.04 38.11 -3.41
CA GLY A 529 -16.86 37.12 -2.69
C GLY A 529 -18.09 36.65 -3.47
N HIS A 530 -18.15 36.86 -4.79
CA HIS A 530 -19.29 36.50 -5.63
C HIS A 530 -19.26 35.02 -6.06
N TYR A 531 -19.06 34.10 -5.12
CA TYR A 531 -18.81 32.67 -5.41
C TYR A 531 -19.98 31.92 -6.04
N THR A 532 -21.22 32.36 -5.81
CA THR A 532 -22.38 31.80 -6.54
C THR A 532 -22.30 32.09 -8.05
N GLN A 533 -21.84 33.30 -8.40
CA GLN A 533 -21.65 33.69 -9.80
C GLN A 533 -20.40 33.02 -10.38
N TRP A 534 -19.33 32.91 -9.59
CA TRP A 534 -18.14 32.13 -9.93
C TRP A 534 -18.50 30.69 -10.31
N ALA A 535 -19.20 29.96 -9.44
CA ALA A 535 -19.56 28.56 -9.67
C ALA A 535 -20.44 28.39 -10.92
N ALA A 536 -21.34 29.34 -11.18
CA ALA A 536 -22.16 29.34 -12.39
C ALA A 536 -21.31 29.58 -13.66
N LEU A 537 -20.32 30.49 -13.58
CA LEU A 537 -19.39 30.74 -14.67
C LEU A 537 -18.50 29.53 -14.94
N VAL A 538 -17.92 28.91 -13.91
CA VAL A 538 -17.10 27.68 -14.03
C VAL A 538 -17.87 26.56 -14.74
N GLN A 539 -19.12 26.30 -14.34
CA GLN A 539 -19.97 25.29 -15.01
C GLN A 539 -20.20 25.62 -16.49
N LYS A 540 -20.49 26.89 -16.80
CA LYS A 540 -20.68 27.34 -18.18
C LYS A 540 -19.40 27.17 -19.01
N LEU A 541 -18.24 27.56 -18.46
CA LEU A 541 -16.94 27.44 -19.12
C LEU A 541 -16.60 25.97 -19.38
N GLY A 542 -16.84 25.09 -18.42
CA GLY A 542 -16.65 23.64 -18.59
C GLY A 542 -17.40 23.12 -19.80
N LEU A 543 -18.69 23.43 -19.93
CA LEU A 543 -19.50 22.98 -21.05
C LEU A 543 -19.04 23.61 -22.38
N GLN A 544 -18.73 24.90 -22.36
CA GLN A 544 -18.31 25.66 -23.53
C GLN A 544 -16.98 25.15 -24.11
N TYR A 545 -16.03 24.78 -23.26
CA TYR A 545 -14.66 24.45 -23.67
C TYR A 545 -14.33 22.96 -23.65
N ASN A 546 -15.28 22.05 -23.41
CA ASN A 546 -15.03 20.60 -23.39
C ASN A 546 -14.31 20.09 -24.65
N GLU A 547 -14.80 20.44 -25.84
CA GLU A 547 -14.23 19.98 -27.11
C GLU A 547 -12.84 20.60 -27.37
N GLU A 548 -12.69 21.88 -27.03
CA GLU A 548 -11.42 22.60 -27.18
C GLU A 548 -10.36 22.07 -26.22
N PHE A 549 -10.72 21.79 -24.96
CA PHE A 549 -9.85 21.16 -23.98
C PHE A 549 -9.37 19.79 -24.45
N ALA A 550 -10.28 18.93 -24.90
CA ALA A 550 -9.95 17.61 -25.44
C ALA A 550 -8.98 17.71 -26.63
N THR A 551 -9.13 18.74 -27.47
CA THR A 551 -8.22 19.03 -28.58
C THR A 551 -6.87 19.55 -28.10
N TRP A 552 -6.86 20.52 -27.19
CA TRP A 552 -5.66 21.13 -26.62
C TRP A 552 -4.77 20.09 -25.92
N LEU A 553 -5.35 19.13 -25.21
CA LEU A 553 -4.59 18.02 -24.60
C LEU A 553 -3.74 17.23 -25.62
N THR A 554 -4.21 17.12 -26.87
CA THR A 554 -3.43 16.46 -27.95
C THR A 554 -2.27 17.31 -28.48
N THR A 555 -2.33 18.63 -28.25
CA THR A 555 -1.28 19.57 -28.67
C THR A 555 -0.13 19.65 -27.67
N LEU A 556 -0.39 19.28 -26.41
CA LEU A 556 0.62 19.25 -25.36
C LEU A 556 1.70 18.25 -25.71
N LYS A 557 2.88 18.79 -25.98
CA LYS A 557 4.10 18.00 -26.10
C LYS A 557 4.76 18.01 -24.74
N ALA A 558 4.94 16.82 -24.16
CA ALA A 558 5.97 16.71 -23.15
C ALA A 558 7.29 17.19 -23.79
N PRO A 559 8.09 18.04 -23.11
CA PRO A 559 9.39 18.45 -23.62
C PRO A 559 10.16 17.24 -24.15
N THR A 560 10.79 17.36 -25.32
CA THR A 560 11.62 16.30 -25.90
C THR A 560 12.96 16.20 -25.17
N THR A 561 12.91 15.82 -23.90
CA THR A 561 13.83 14.82 -23.36
C THR A 561 13.45 13.47 -23.98
N PRO A 562 14.40 12.54 -24.15
CA PRO A 562 14.17 11.35 -24.96
C PRO A 562 12.95 10.61 -24.42
N SER A 563 11.89 10.63 -25.22
CA SER A 563 10.75 9.72 -25.14
C SER A 563 10.17 9.54 -23.72
N HIS A 564 9.10 10.28 -23.39
CA HIS A 564 7.95 9.55 -22.83
C HIS A 564 7.51 8.58 -23.94
N SER A 565 8.21 7.44 -24.03
CA SER A 565 7.61 6.29 -24.66
C SER A 565 6.34 6.06 -23.86
N ASN A 566 5.29 5.56 -24.51
CA ASN A 566 4.45 4.60 -23.80
C ASN A 566 5.42 3.75 -23.00
N LYS A 567 5.47 3.87 -21.67
CA LYS A 567 6.49 3.12 -20.92
C LYS A 567 6.02 1.68 -20.88
N SER A 568 6.10 1.03 -22.04
CA SER A 568 6.25 -0.40 -22.15
C SER A 568 7.40 -0.73 -21.24
N VAL A 569 7.04 -1.37 -20.14
CA VAL A 569 7.97 -1.89 -19.15
C VAL A 569 9.08 -2.64 -19.89
N ILE A 570 10.32 -2.17 -19.75
CA ILE A 570 11.47 -2.77 -20.42
C ILE A 570 11.81 -4.07 -19.68
N THR A 571 11.69 -5.21 -20.37
CA THR A 571 12.04 -6.50 -19.77
C THR A 571 13.56 -6.62 -19.66
N LEU A 572 14.06 -6.69 -18.43
CA LEU A 572 15.45 -6.94 -18.09
C LEU A 572 15.76 -8.44 -18.20
N THR A 573 17.01 -8.73 -18.53
CA THR A 573 17.60 -10.06 -18.37
C THR A 573 18.52 -10.01 -17.15
N ALA A 574 18.47 -11.04 -16.30
CA ALA A 574 19.32 -11.13 -15.12
C ALA A 574 20.81 -10.98 -15.50
N GLU A 575 21.60 -10.34 -14.63
CA GLU A 575 23.06 -10.18 -14.79
C GLU A 575 23.49 -9.43 -16.06
N THR A 576 22.56 -8.75 -16.73
CA THR A 576 22.85 -7.87 -17.87
C THR A 576 22.71 -6.43 -17.42
N PRO A 577 23.81 -5.71 -17.15
CA PRO A 577 23.74 -4.32 -16.74
C PRO A 577 23.18 -3.45 -17.86
N VAL A 578 22.32 -2.51 -17.50
CA VAL A 578 21.76 -1.54 -18.44
C VAL A 578 22.31 -0.17 -18.07
N GLU A 579 23.05 0.46 -18.98
CA GLU A 579 23.46 1.84 -18.81
C GLU A 579 22.27 2.76 -19.11
N LEU A 580 22.01 3.66 -18.17
CA LEU A 580 20.89 4.57 -18.13
C LEU A 580 21.44 5.98 -18.00
N SER A 581 20.92 6.86 -18.84
CA SER A 581 20.94 8.30 -18.62
C SER A 581 19.50 8.78 -18.65
N GLY A 582 19.16 9.71 -17.77
CA GLY A 582 17.82 10.25 -17.65
C GLY A 582 17.88 11.71 -17.27
N ALA A 583 16.91 12.49 -17.74
CA ALA A 583 16.76 13.86 -17.28
C ALA A 583 16.22 13.90 -15.85
N LYS A 584 16.35 15.05 -15.20
CA LYS A 584 15.70 15.32 -13.93
C LYS A 584 14.20 15.02 -14.03
N TYR A 585 13.68 14.25 -13.08
CA TYR A 585 12.30 13.74 -12.99
C TYR A 585 11.87 12.80 -14.13
N SER A 586 12.78 12.36 -14.99
CA SER A 586 12.50 11.25 -15.90
C SER A 586 12.42 9.95 -15.11
N GLU A 587 11.51 9.06 -15.50
CA GLU A 587 11.39 7.74 -14.90
C GLU A 587 11.50 6.70 -16.01
N GLN A 588 12.25 5.63 -15.77
CA GLN A 588 12.38 4.50 -16.68
C GLN A 588 11.84 3.25 -15.98
N LEU A 589 10.89 2.58 -16.63
CA LEU A 589 10.20 1.42 -16.08
C LEU A 589 10.79 0.14 -16.64
N PHE A 590 11.10 -0.78 -15.73
CA PHE A 590 11.68 -2.07 -16.03
C PHE A 590 10.86 -3.18 -15.40
N ALA A 591 10.96 -4.39 -15.94
CA ALA A 591 10.55 -5.58 -15.21
C ALA A 591 11.48 -6.73 -15.46
N ILE A 592 11.56 -7.65 -14.50
CA ILE A 592 12.26 -8.91 -14.66
C ILE A 592 11.36 -10.03 -14.15
N THR A 593 11.34 -11.14 -14.88
CA THR A 593 10.69 -12.36 -14.38
C THR A 593 11.70 -13.11 -13.53
N VAL A 594 11.39 -13.25 -12.24
CA VAL A 594 12.14 -14.08 -11.30
C VAL A 594 11.58 -15.50 -11.39
N PRO A 595 12.35 -16.49 -11.88
CA PRO A 595 11.92 -17.87 -11.93
C PRO A 595 11.89 -18.50 -10.52
N LYS A 596 11.35 -19.72 -10.43
CA LYS A 596 11.44 -20.51 -9.18
C LYS A 596 12.91 -20.81 -8.85
N HIS A 597 13.19 -21.04 -7.57
CA HIS A 597 14.51 -21.44 -7.04
C HIS A 597 15.61 -20.35 -7.05
N VAL A 598 15.24 -19.08 -7.22
CA VAL A 598 16.15 -17.96 -7.02
C VAL A 598 16.45 -17.80 -5.54
N THR A 599 17.69 -17.92 -5.08
CA THR A 599 18.06 -17.81 -3.66
C THR A 599 18.49 -16.40 -3.24
N GLU A 600 18.90 -15.59 -4.20
CA GLU A 600 19.19 -14.18 -3.97
C GLU A 600 18.75 -13.40 -5.21
N PHE A 601 17.97 -12.35 -4.99
CA PHE A 601 17.65 -11.41 -6.05
C PHE A 601 17.85 -10.00 -5.51
N SER A 602 18.67 -9.23 -6.21
CA SER A 602 18.85 -7.83 -5.91
C SER A 602 18.96 -7.00 -7.17
N VAL A 603 18.51 -5.76 -7.08
CA VAL A 603 18.62 -4.77 -8.13
C VAL A 603 19.35 -3.58 -7.54
N SER A 604 20.34 -3.07 -8.24
CA SER A 604 21.13 -1.94 -7.75
C SER A 604 21.51 -0.98 -8.86
N LEU A 605 21.60 0.29 -8.51
CA LEU A 605 22.26 1.29 -9.31
C LEU A 605 23.75 1.32 -8.94
N SER A 606 24.61 1.52 -9.93
CA SER A 606 26.03 1.78 -9.71
C SER A 606 26.63 2.56 -10.89
N GLY A 607 27.79 3.19 -10.70
CA GLY A 607 28.40 4.01 -11.75
C GLY A 607 27.68 5.34 -11.97
N GLY A 608 28.13 6.10 -12.97
CA GLY A 608 27.67 7.47 -13.21
C GLY A 608 28.18 8.44 -12.15
N ASP A 609 29.20 9.23 -12.50
CA ASP A 609 29.75 10.27 -11.61
C ASP A 609 28.91 11.57 -11.63
N TYR A 610 27.78 11.57 -12.34
CA TYR A 610 26.94 12.72 -12.57
C TYR A 610 25.46 12.38 -12.36
N GLY A 611 24.80 13.15 -11.50
CA GLY A 611 23.37 13.07 -11.22
C GLY A 611 22.96 12.11 -10.11
N ASP A 612 21.65 11.98 -9.95
CA ASP A 612 20.97 11.21 -8.90
C ASP A 612 19.76 10.51 -9.51
N ALA A 613 19.77 9.18 -9.45
CA ALA A 613 18.72 8.30 -9.91
C ALA A 613 18.27 7.41 -8.76
N GLU A 614 16.98 7.45 -8.43
CA GLU A 614 16.41 6.64 -7.36
C GLU A 614 15.77 5.35 -7.90
N LEU A 615 15.95 4.26 -7.15
CA LEU A 615 15.39 2.96 -7.47
C LEU A 615 14.14 2.64 -6.63
N TYR A 616 13.08 2.25 -7.32
CA TYR A 616 11.80 1.83 -6.77
C TYR A 616 11.46 0.44 -7.29
N ALA A 617 10.79 -0.37 -6.47
CA ALA A 617 10.40 -1.72 -6.85
C ALA A 617 8.99 -2.08 -6.37
N SER A 618 8.36 -3.01 -7.10
CA SER A 618 7.07 -3.61 -6.75
C SER A 618 6.97 -5.01 -7.33
N PHE A 619 6.31 -5.91 -6.61
CA PHE A 619 5.99 -7.26 -7.04
C PHE A 619 4.58 -7.30 -7.66
N ASN A 620 4.48 -7.79 -8.90
CA ASN A 620 3.24 -7.93 -9.67
C ASN A 620 2.40 -6.65 -9.85
N GLN A 621 3.00 -5.49 -9.63
CA GLN A 621 2.43 -4.17 -9.88
C GLN A 621 3.54 -3.31 -10.46
N VAL A 622 3.22 -2.47 -11.46
CA VAL A 622 4.19 -1.51 -12.00
C VAL A 622 4.61 -0.55 -10.89
N ALA A 623 5.92 -0.53 -10.60
CA ALA A 623 6.49 0.40 -9.65
C ALA A 623 6.61 1.78 -10.31
N HIS A 624 6.16 2.81 -9.61
CA HIS A 624 6.41 4.21 -9.93
C HIS A 624 7.07 4.90 -8.75
N TYR A 625 7.75 6.01 -8.99
CA TYR A 625 8.32 6.82 -7.91
C TYR A 625 7.28 7.32 -6.88
N TYR A 626 6.00 7.37 -7.29
CA TYR A 626 4.85 7.77 -6.45
C TYR A 626 3.94 6.60 -6.05
N ASN A 627 4.22 5.37 -6.49
CA ASN A 627 3.42 4.19 -6.18
C ASN A 627 4.31 2.94 -6.26
N TYR A 628 4.87 2.54 -5.12
CA TYR A 628 5.82 1.43 -5.01
C TYR A 628 5.67 0.68 -3.69
N GLN A 629 6.21 -0.54 -3.62
CA GLN A 629 6.22 -1.36 -2.41
C GLN A 629 7.54 -1.29 -1.66
N LEU A 630 8.65 -1.15 -2.39
CA LEU A 630 9.98 -1.09 -1.80
C LEU A 630 10.83 -0.02 -2.49
N THR A 631 11.64 0.69 -1.71
CA THR A 631 12.67 1.59 -2.21
C THR A 631 13.87 1.54 -1.28
N ASP A 632 15.01 1.95 -1.81
CA ASP A 632 16.23 2.21 -1.04
C ASP A 632 16.78 3.60 -1.44
N ALA A 633 15.87 4.53 -1.77
CA ALA A 633 16.17 5.88 -2.25
C ALA A 633 17.15 6.61 -1.32
N ARG A 634 18.28 7.04 -1.88
CA ARG A 634 19.36 7.73 -1.17
C ARG A 634 20.17 8.53 -2.17
N SER A 635 20.72 9.67 -1.74
CA SER A 635 21.45 10.54 -2.66
C SER A 635 22.57 9.80 -3.43
N GLY A 636 22.63 10.01 -4.74
CA GLY A 636 23.59 9.42 -5.67
C GLY A 636 22.97 8.35 -6.58
N ASN A 637 23.81 7.42 -7.04
CA ASN A 637 23.42 6.37 -8.01
C ASN A 637 23.79 4.97 -7.48
N ASN A 638 23.60 4.71 -6.18
CA ASN A 638 24.12 3.54 -5.46
C ASN A 638 23.04 2.77 -4.66
N GLU A 639 21.78 2.98 -5.00
CA GLU A 639 20.61 2.28 -4.46
C GLU A 639 20.77 0.78 -4.66
N ARG A 640 20.33 0.00 -3.67
CA ARG A 640 20.32 -1.45 -3.76
C ARG A 640 19.12 -2.01 -3.03
N ILE A 641 18.20 -2.55 -3.81
CA ILE A 641 17.06 -3.30 -3.31
C ILE A 641 17.42 -4.79 -3.30
N ARG A 642 17.35 -5.43 -2.13
CA ARG A 642 17.41 -6.89 -1.99
C ARG A 642 16.03 -7.43 -1.67
N PHE A 643 15.58 -8.44 -2.42
CA PHE A 643 14.28 -9.04 -2.21
C PHE A 643 14.38 -10.19 -1.21
N ALA A 644 13.44 -10.23 -0.27
CA ALA A 644 13.37 -11.28 0.73
C ALA A 644 13.11 -12.65 0.09
N THR A 645 13.70 -13.69 0.69
CA THR A 645 13.41 -15.08 0.37
C THR A 645 12.26 -15.61 1.23
N ASP A 646 11.53 -16.58 0.72
CA ASP A 646 10.59 -17.41 1.45
C ASP A 646 11.30 -18.33 2.47
N GLU A 647 10.51 -19.09 3.22
CA GLU A 647 11.01 -20.02 4.25
C GLU A 647 11.91 -21.13 3.68
N GLN A 648 11.83 -21.40 2.38
CA GLN A 648 12.66 -22.37 1.67
C GLN A 648 13.95 -21.74 1.12
N GLY A 649 14.20 -20.46 1.43
CA GLY A 649 15.38 -19.72 1.02
C GLY A 649 15.33 -19.24 -0.42
N PHE A 650 14.14 -19.14 -1.02
CA PHE A 650 13.95 -18.67 -2.40
C PHE A 650 13.19 -17.35 -2.49
N VAL A 651 13.65 -16.44 -3.34
CA VAL A 651 12.91 -15.24 -3.74
C VAL A 651 11.63 -15.65 -4.46
N LYS A 652 10.52 -15.00 -4.08
CA LYS A 652 9.19 -15.26 -4.60
C LYS A 652 9.17 -15.20 -6.15
N PRO A 653 8.74 -16.25 -6.86
CA PRO A 653 8.70 -16.25 -8.31
C PRO A 653 7.58 -15.34 -8.83
N GLY A 654 7.84 -14.60 -9.91
CA GLY A 654 6.88 -13.68 -10.50
C GLY A 654 7.55 -12.53 -11.23
N VAL A 655 6.76 -11.52 -11.62
CA VAL A 655 7.27 -10.35 -12.33
C VAL A 655 7.51 -9.24 -11.32
N TYR A 656 8.77 -8.83 -11.22
CA TYR A 656 9.15 -7.67 -10.42
C TYR A 656 9.30 -6.48 -11.36
N TYR A 657 8.66 -5.38 -11.00
CA TYR A 657 8.73 -4.12 -11.72
C TYR A 657 9.63 -3.16 -10.96
N PHE A 658 10.41 -2.37 -11.70
CA PHE A 658 11.30 -1.36 -11.17
C PHE A 658 11.05 -0.03 -11.86
N SER A 659 11.17 1.04 -11.09
CA SER A 659 11.23 2.40 -11.60
C SER A 659 12.59 2.98 -11.23
N VAL A 660 13.35 3.42 -12.23
CA VAL A 660 14.54 4.25 -12.03
C VAL A 660 14.14 5.69 -12.35
N ALA A 661 14.05 6.53 -11.32
CA ALA A 661 13.56 7.90 -11.44
C ALA A 661 14.68 8.90 -11.11
N GLY A 662 15.00 9.78 -12.06
CA GLY A 662 16.01 10.82 -11.85
C GLY A 662 15.52 11.86 -10.86
N ARG A 663 16.20 12.04 -9.73
CA ARG A 663 16.01 13.20 -8.85
C ARG A 663 16.75 14.43 -9.35
N SER A 664 17.86 14.20 -10.05
CA SER A 664 18.50 15.14 -10.95
C SER A 664 18.72 14.47 -12.31
N ALA A 665 19.28 15.20 -13.28
CA ALA A 665 19.69 14.56 -14.52
C ALA A 665 20.88 13.66 -14.21
N TYR A 666 20.82 12.40 -14.62
CA TYR A 666 21.85 11.40 -14.37
C TYR A 666 22.40 10.85 -15.68
N GLU A 667 23.70 10.59 -15.69
CA GLU A 667 24.40 10.10 -16.88
C GLU A 667 25.26 8.89 -16.53
N HIS A 668 25.24 7.88 -17.41
CA HIS A 668 26.06 6.69 -17.30
C HIS A 668 25.83 5.87 -16.01
N VAL A 669 24.61 5.93 -15.45
CA VAL A 669 24.19 5.12 -14.30
C VAL A 669 23.85 3.72 -14.78
N VAL A 670 24.38 2.71 -14.11
CA VAL A 670 24.21 1.31 -14.49
C VAL A 670 23.18 0.66 -13.58
N LEU A 671 22.05 0.25 -14.16
CA LEU A 671 21.08 -0.64 -13.50
C LEU A 671 21.57 -2.08 -13.59
N ASN A 672 21.94 -2.63 -12.45
CA ASN A 672 22.41 -3.99 -12.29
C ASN A 672 21.32 -4.85 -11.68
N THR A 673 21.20 -6.08 -12.18
CA THR A 673 20.37 -7.12 -11.55
C THR A 673 21.29 -8.27 -11.18
N GLU A 674 21.33 -8.63 -9.91
CA GLU A 674 22.02 -9.81 -9.41
C GLU A 674 20.97 -10.84 -9.05
N MET A 675 21.00 -11.99 -9.71
CA MET A 675 20.07 -13.08 -9.45
C MET A 675 20.86 -14.35 -9.25
N LYS A 676 21.08 -14.73 -8.00
CA LYS A 676 21.57 -16.07 -7.70
C LYS A 676 20.38 -16.98 -7.69
N THR A 677 20.35 -17.86 -8.66
CA THR A 677 19.61 -19.09 -8.46
C THR A 677 20.35 -19.90 -7.42
N ALA A 678 19.67 -20.74 -6.63
CA ALA A 678 20.40 -21.79 -5.93
C ALA A 678 21.40 -22.35 -6.94
N GLU A 679 22.68 -22.44 -6.56
CA GLU A 679 23.58 -23.34 -7.26
C GLU A 679 22.92 -24.70 -7.11
N SER A 680 22.06 -25.04 -8.05
CA SER A 680 22.12 -26.37 -8.53
C SER A 680 23.56 -26.48 -9.00
N THR A 681 24.25 -27.50 -8.53
CA THR A 681 25.22 -28.16 -9.37
C THR A 681 24.48 -28.60 -10.64
N GLN A 682 24.13 -27.64 -11.50
CA GLN A 682 23.67 -27.78 -12.86
C GLN A 682 24.46 -26.79 -13.68
N THR A 683 25.63 -27.26 -14.11
CA THR A 683 25.95 -27.24 -15.54
C THR A 683 24.63 -27.27 -16.33
N ALA A 684 24.39 -26.36 -17.28
CA ALA A 684 23.15 -26.37 -18.06
C ALA A 684 22.89 -27.78 -18.61
N TYR A 685 21.96 -28.51 -18.00
CA TYR A 685 21.75 -29.91 -18.32
C TYR A 685 20.78 -30.01 -19.48
N GLN A 686 21.12 -30.87 -20.43
CA GLN A 686 20.23 -31.21 -21.53
C GLN A 686 18.86 -31.59 -20.95
N ALA A 687 17.81 -30.91 -21.43
CA ALA A 687 16.45 -31.33 -21.13
C ALA A 687 16.30 -32.82 -21.49
N ASP A 688 15.59 -33.56 -20.64
CA ASP A 688 15.32 -34.95 -20.89
C ASP A 688 14.55 -35.13 -22.21
N ASP A 689 14.99 -36.07 -23.04
CA ASP A 689 14.17 -36.53 -24.17
C ASP A 689 12.99 -37.33 -23.62
N LEU A 690 11.81 -36.70 -23.66
CA LEU A 690 10.56 -37.27 -23.18
C LEU A 690 9.98 -38.34 -24.11
N SER A 691 10.62 -38.60 -25.26
CA SER A 691 10.29 -39.74 -26.10
C SER A 691 10.47 -41.03 -25.29
N PRO A 692 9.44 -41.89 -25.20
CA PRO A 692 9.48 -42.98 -24.26
C PRO A 692 10.42 -44.10 -24.70
N ILE A 693 11.23 -44.60 -23.76
CA ILE A 693 12.15 -45.70 -24.01
C ILE A 693 11.38 -47.03 -23.90
N THR A 694 11.47 -47.87 -24.93
CA THR A 694 10.90 -49.23 -24.85
C THR A 694 11.87 -50.16 -24.13
N LEU A 695 11.48 -50.63 -22.94
CA LEU A 695 12.24 -51.59 -22.16
C LEU A 695 12.08 -53.00 -22.74
N GLN A 696 13.16 -53.77 -22.69
CA GLN A 696 13.16 -55.19 -23.04
C GLN A 696 13.14 -56.02 -21.76
N ALA A 697 12.41 -57.14 -21.79
CA ALA A 697 12.33 -58.06 -20.65
C ALA A 697 13.73 -58.58 -20.30
N ASP A 698 13.97 -58.74 -19.01
CA ASP A 698 15.19 -59.35 -18.46
C ASP A 698 16.49 -58.68 -18.93
N THR A 699 16.42 -57.41 -19.31
CA THR A 699 17.56 -56.62 -19.81
C THR A 699 17.73 -55.36 -18.99
N HIS A 700 18.97 -55.08 -18.63
CA HIS A 700 19.39 -53.87 -17.92
C HIS A 700 19.45 -52.68 -18.90
N THR A 701 18.71 -51.62 -18.60
CA THR A 701 18.65 -50.41 -19.43
C THR A 701 19.13 -49.21 -18.64
N ASN A 702 20.23 -48.60 -19.09
CA ASN A 702 20.78 -47.40 -18.46
C ASN A 702 20.06 -46.16 -18.99
N ILE A 703 19.52 -45.36 -18.08
CA ILE A 703 18.72 -44.17 -18.39
C ILE A 703 19.22 -43.02 -17.55
N THR A 704 19.68 -41.96 -18.22
CA THR A 704 19.97 -40.68 -17.57
C THR A 704 18.68 -39.89 -17.43
N VAL A 705 18.40 -39.43 -16.22
CA VAL A 705 17.22 -38.66 -15.83
C VAL A 705 17.66 -37.33 -15.25
N ASN A 706 17.30 -36.24 -15.92
CA ASN A 706 17.57 -34.88 -15.47
C ASN A 706 16.38 -34.24 -14.75
N LYS A 707 15.16 -34.64 -15.09
CA LYS A 707 13.92 -34.25 -14.45
C LYS A 707 12.88 -35.35 -14.55
N GLU A 708 12.60 -35.84 -15.76
CA GLU A 708 11.65 -36.92 -15.97
C GLU A 708 11.94 -37.72 -17.24
N ARG A 709 11.81 -39.05 -17.18
CA ARG A 709 11.93 -39.94 -18.35
C ARG A 709 10.79 -40.92 -18.39
N TYR A 710 10.16 -41.01 -19.56
CA TYR A 710 9.10 -41.97 -19.81
C TYR A 710 9.65 -43.27 -20.38
N MET A 711 9.09 -44.39 -19.95
CA MET A 711 9.42 -45.71 -20.48
C MET A 711 8.15 -46.54 -20.69
N VAL A 712 8.25 -47.52 -21.57
CA VAL A 712 7.17 -48.45 -21.88
C VAL A 712 7.69 -49.86 -21.79
N TYR A 713 6.85 -50.76 -21.34
CA TYR A 713 7.15 -52.19 -21.39
C TYR A 713 5.95 -52.95 -21.97
N PHE A 714 6.18 -53.77 -22.99
CA PHE A 714 5.14 -54.65 -23.51
C PHE A 714 5.06 -55.90 -22.65
N VAL A 715 3.91 -56.13 -22.02
CA VAL A 715 3.68 -57.32 -21.22
C VAL A 715 3.19 -58.45 -22.14
N PRO A 716 3.89 -59.58 -22.27
CA PRO A 716 3.46 -60.67 -23.13
C PRO A 716 2.09 -61.25 -22.73
N LYS A 717 1.35 -61.80 -23.70
CA LYS A 717 0.07 -62.48 -23.40
C LYS A 717 0.32 -63.68 -22.49
N GLY A 718 -0.45 -63.77 -21.41
CA GLY A 718 -0.34 -64.85 -20.41
C GLY A 718 0.54 -64.50 -19.20
N HIS A 719 1.26 -63.36 -19.24
CA HIS A 719 1.96 -62.83 -18.08
C HIS A 719 0.98 -61.96 -17.28
N HIS A 720 1.07 -62.02 -15.95
CA HIS A 720 0.12 -61.39 -15.03
C HIS A 720 0.76 -60.47 -14.00
N ASN A 721 2.09 -60.48 -13.92
CA ASN A 721 2.80 -59.70 -12.93
C ASN A 721 4.01 -59.03 -13.57
N VAL A 722 4.17 -57.73 -13.34
CA VAL A 722 5.32 -56.95 -13.80
C VAL A 722 6.10 -56.50 -12.57
N ARG A 723 7.41 -56.67 -12.63
CA ARG A 723 8.35 -56.18 -11.62
C ARG A 723 9.37 -55.27 -12.26
N VAL A 724 9.60 -54.12 -11.64
CA VAL A 724 10.57 -53.13 -12.10
C VAL A 724 11.49 -52.81 -10.95
N TRP A 725 12.79 -52.92 -11.19
CA TRP A 725 13.85 -52.46 -10.31
C TRP A 725 14.55 -51.29 -10.96
N VAL A 726 14.84 -50.27 -10.16
CA VAL A 726 15.63 -49.12 -10.56
C VAL A 726 16.76 -49.00 -9.56
N THR A 727 18.00 -48.99 -10.05
CA THR A 727 19.16 -48.85 -9.19
C THR A 727 20.13 -47.81 -9.74
N PRO A 728 20.76 -46.99 -8.89
CA PRO A 728 21.87 -46.13 -9.28
C PRO A 728 22.98 -46.91 -9.98
N LYS A 729 23.41 -46.46 -11.17
CA LYS A 729 24.48 -47.14 -11.92
C LYS A 729 25.85 -46.99 -11.27
N ASP A 730 26.14 -45.83 -10.66
CA ASP A 730 27.41 -45.55 -9.98
C ASP A 730 27.18 -44.97 -8.57
N GLN A 731 27.70 -45.66 -7.53
CA GLN A 731 27.52 -45.27 -6.12
C GLN A 731 28.46 -44.14 -5.64
N LYS A 732 29.24 -43.52 -6.53
CA LYS A 732 30.18 -42.44 -6.16
C LYS A 732 30.07 -41.26 -7.13
N GLN A 733 29.56 -40.16 -6.59
CA GLN A 733 29.67 -38.77 -7.04
C GLN A 733 28.80 -38.19 -8.17
N ASP A 734 28.14 -38.98 -9.05
CA ASP A 734 27.36 -38.38 -10.16
C ASP A 734 25.83 -38.36 -9.98
N ASN A 735 25.23 -39.21 -9.13
CA ASN A 735 23.78 -39.16 -8.86
C ASN A 735 23.46 -38.12 -7.78
N GLN A 736 22.81 -37.04 -8.17
CA GLN A 736 22.60 -35.86 -7.30
C GLN A 736 21.27 -35.87 -6.52
N GLY A 737 20.46 -36.93 -6.57
CA GLY A 737 19.23 -36.98 -5.74
C GLY A 737 18.37 -38.23 -5.91
N ASN A 738 17.24 -38.26 -5.19
CA ASN A 738 16.26 -39.36 -5.30
C ASN A 738 15.60 -39.36 -6.68
N VAL A 739 15.40 -40.55 -7.25
CA VAL A 739 14.59 -40.73 -8.47
C VAL A 739 13.50 -41.72 -8.20
N ASP A 740 12.28 -41.21 -8.15
CA ASP A 740 11.08 -41.98 -7.84
C ASP A 740 10.56 -42.67 -9.11
N LEU A 741 10.10 -43.92 -8.98
CA LEU A 741 9.50 -44.68 -10.08
C LEU A 741 7.97 -44.63 -9.96
N TYR A 742 7.32 -44.17 -11.03
CA TYR A 742 5.88 -44.14 -11.17
C TYR A 742 5.42 -45.15 -12.24
N PHE A 743 4.27 -45.78 -12.02
CA PHE A 743 3.70 -46.81 -12.87
C PHE A 743 2.26 -46.45 -13.26
N GLY A 744 1.93 -46.64 -14.53
CA GLY A 744 0.58 -46.55 -15.09
C GLY A 744 0.25 -47.79 -15.92
N LYS A 745 -0.87 -48.45 -15.60
CA LYS A 745 -1.33 -49.68 -16.28
C LYS A 745 -1.84 -49.42 -17.69
N LYS A 746 -2.47 -48.27 -17.91
CA LYS A 746 -3.14 -47.92 -19.19
C LYS A 746 -2.85 -46.53 -19.72
N THR A 747 -2.32 -45.64 -18.89
CA THR A 747 -2.02 -44.23 -19.21
C THR A 747 -0.62 -43.88 -18.71
N TRP A 748 -0.03 -42.84 -19.29
CA TRP A 748 1.25 -42.31 -18.81
C TRP A 748 1.09 -41.76 -17.39
N PRO A 749 1.92 -42.20 -16.44
CA PRO A 749 1.91 -41.63 -15.10
C PRO A 749 2.52 -40.22 -15.11
N VAL A 750 1.88 -39.28 -14.41
CA VAL A 750 2.37 -37.92 -14.12
C VAL A 750 2.29 -37.68 -12.60
N LEU A 751 2.92 -36.63 -12.06
CA LEU A 751 3.00 -36.40 -10.61
C LEU A 751 1.62 -36.25 -9.96
N GLU A 752 0.65 -35.71 -10.69
CA GLU A 752 -0.72 -35.50 -10.24
C GLU A 752 -1.61 -36.75 -10.46
N GLN A 753 -1.18 -37.73 -11.25
CA GLN A 753 -1.99 -38.90 -11.64
C GLN A 753 -1.14 -40.12 -12.03
N TYR A 754 -1.17 -41.18 -11.20
CA TYR A 754 -0.48 -42.45 -11.42
C TYR A 754 -1.22 -43.60 -10.74
N ASP A 755 -0.92 -44.86 -11.12
CA ASP A 755 -1.52 -46.04 -10.46
C ASP A 755 -0.69 -46.48 -9.24
N LEU A 756 0.65 -46.45 -9.36
CA LEU A 756 1.57 -46.77 -8.27
C LEU A 756 2.81 -45.88 -8.34
N VAL A 757 3.40 -45.63 -7.17
CA VAL A 757 4.72 -44.99 -7.02
C VAL A 757 5.55 -45.80 -6.04
N SER A 758 6.85 -45.88 -6.28
CA SER A 758 7.78 -46.48 -5.33
C SER A 758 7.86 -45.64 -4.05
N GLN A 759 8.04 -46.27 -2.89
CA GLN A 759 7.91 -45.59 -1.58
C GLN A 759 9.26 -45.32 -0.90
N ARG A 760 10.37 -45.59 -1.57
CA ARG A 760 11.68 -45.46 -0.94
C ARG A 760 12.17 -44.02 -1.00
N SER A 761 12.91 -43.64 0.04
CA SER A 761 13.51 -42.31 0.14
C SER A 761 14.87 -42.23 -0.55
N ASP A 762 15.33 -43.33 -1.14
CA ASP A 762 16.58 -43.49 -1.88
C ASP A 762 16.32 -44.05 -3.27
N SER A 763 17.23 -43.80 -4.21
CA SER A 763 17.07 -44.11 -5.64
C SER A 763 17.01 -45.60 -5.99
N TYR A 764 16.94 -46.49 -5.01
CA TYR A 764 16.84 -47.94 -5.17
C TYR A 764 15.37 -48.34 -5.23
N GLU A 765 14.70 -48.04 -6.33
CA GLU A 765 13.25 -48.24 -6.42
C GLU A 765 12.87 -49.66 -6.83
N TYR A 766 11.74 -50.12 -6.29
CA TYR A 766 11.12 -51.37 -6.68
C TYR A 766 9.61 -51.22 -6.74
N LEU A 767 9.01 -51.69 -7.84
CA LEU A 767 7.56 -51.83 -7.97
C LEU A 767 7.21 -53.22 -8.50
N GLU A 768 6.15 -53.78 -7.93
CA GLU A 768 5.53 -55.03 -8.39
C GLU A 768 4.03 -54.85 -8.46
N THR A 769 3.43 -55.22 -9.59
CA THR A 769 1.99 -55.08 -9.77
C THR A 769 1.41 -56.06 -10.77
N LYS A 770 0.14 -56.40 -10.53
CA LYS A 770 -0.64 -57.25 -11.43
C LYS A 770 -1.21 -56.47 -12.60
N VAL A 771 -1.03 -57.02 -13.80
CA VAL A 771 -1.49 -56.45 -15.08
C VAL A 771 -1.97 -57.56 -16.01
N ASP A 772 -2.84 -57.22 -16.96
CA ASP A 772 -3.30 -58.18 -17.95
C ASP A 772 -2.30 -58.30 -19.12
N GLY A 773 -1.78 -59.47 -19.43
CA GLY A 773 -0.84 -59.61 -20.55
C GLY A 773 -1.42 -59.20 -21.92
N GLY A 774 -0.57 -58.75 -22.83
CA GLY A 774 -0.91 -58.41 -24.22
C GLY A 774 -1.04 -56.92 -24.54
N HIS A 775 -0.62 -56.03 -23.63
CA HIS A 775 -0.59 -54.58 -23.84
C HIS A 775 0.66 -53.95 -23.23
N PHE A 776 0.87 -52.67 -23.53
CA PHE A 776 1.94 -51.87 -22.96
C PHE A 776 1.53 -51.31 -21.60
N VAL A 777 2.48 -51.32 -20.67
CA VAL A 777 2.42 -50.56 -19.43
C VAL A 777 3.39 -49.39 -19.52
N PHE A 778 3.08 -48.33 -18.76
CA PHE A 778 3.74 -47.04 -18.85
C PHE A 778 4.44 -46.74 -17.53
N LEU A 779 5.64 -46.18 -17.63
CA LEU A 779 6.50 -45.91 -16.50
C LEU A 779 7.07 -44.50 -16.63
N MET A 780 7.27 -43.83 -15.51
CA MET A 780 7.97 -42.55 -15.45
C MET A 780 8.99 -42.61 -14.32
N LEU A 781 10.24 -42.24 -14.62
CA LEU A 781 11.20 -41.85 -13.59
C LEU A 781 11.08 -40.34 -13.40
N ASN A 782 10.97 -39.88 -12.16
CA ASN A 782 11.03 -38.46 -11.84
C ASN A 782 12.16 -38.20 -10.85
N ALA A 783 13.05 -37.29 -11.21
CA ALA A 783 14.23 -36.98 -10.43
C ALA A 783 14.09 -35.61 -9.77
N LYS A 784 14.31 -35.55 -8.45
CA LYS A 784 14.28 -34.28 -7.69
C LYS A 784 15.45 -33.37 -8.05
N ASN A 785 16.58 -34.00 -8.39
CA ASN A 785 17.79 -33.37 -8.88
C ASN A 785 18.15 -34.05 -10.20
N PRO A 786 18.93 -33.42 -11.08
CA PRO A 786 19.30 -33.93 -12.39
C PRO A 786 20.46 -34.93 -12.40
N HIS A 787 20.86 -35.37 -13.61
CA HIS A 787 22.08 -36.16 -13.84
C HIS A 787 22.11 -37.53 -13.16
N ASN A 788 20.92 -38.06 -12.86
CA ASN A 788 20.83 -39.38 -12.28
C ASN A 788 20.87 -40.44 -13.37
N THR A 789 21.92 -41.24 -13.43
CA THR A 789 21.96 -42.42 -14.30
C THR A 789 21.48 -43.63 -13.55
N MET A 790 20.32 -44.14 -13.99
CA MET A 790 19.65 -45.29 -13.41
C MET A 790 19.73 -46.49 -14.32
N ASP A 791 20.01 -47.63 -13.72
CA ASP A 791 19.85 -48.93 -14.32
C ASP A 791 18.44 -49.45 -14.02
N VAL A 792 17.64 -49.60 -15.07
CA VAL A 792 16.26 -50.08 -14.99
C VAL A 792 16.20 -51.50 -15.51
N TYR A 793 15.68 -52.41 -14.70
CA TYR A 793 15.47 -53.81 -15.02
C TYR A 793 14.00 -54.16 -14.86
N VAL A 794 13.38 -54.71 -15.90
CA VAL A 794 11.97 -55.10 -15.88
C VAL A 794 11.80 -56.57 -16.23
N THR A 795 10.96 -57.26 -15.47
CA THR A 795 10.55 -58.65 -15.76
C THR A 795 9.04 -58.77 -15.71
N SER A 796 8.50 -59.77 -16.41
CA SER A 796 7.11 -60.18 -16.23
C SER A 796 6.98 -61.69 -16.35
N ASN A 797 6.01 -62.26 -15.63
CA ASN A 797 5.73 -63.69 -15.65
C ASN A 797 4.26 -64.03 -15.53
#